data_AF-A0A449B9J9-F1
#
_entry.id   AF-A0A449B9J9-F1
#
_cell.length_a   1.000
_cell.length_b   1.000
_cell.length_c   1.000
_cell.angle_alpha   90.00
_cell.angle_beta   90.00
_cell.angle_gamma   90.00
#
_symmetry.space_group_name_H-M   'P 1'
#
loop_
_entity.id
_entity.type
_entity.pdbx_description
1 polymer ?
#
loop_
_entity_poly.entity_id
_entity_poly.type
_entity_poly.pdbx_seq_one_letter_code
_entity_poly.pdbx_strand_id
1 'polypeptide(L)'
;MKLKKFSFLLSATAATVAVPLVAVSCGKTATTQVTAQSQLDLIKKVAFTGDNQATTDPATVTVEQLKLQKEDGSKYEAPAGSNIEAHIKLKENNTGVNAETGKLTVIVSVRKGTSETPVTKELEVTGEFKKTSNPSPEAEVTAQSQLGLIKKVAFTGENQATTDPTTVTVAQLQLQKEDGSKYEAPAGSNIEAHIKLKENNTGVNAETGKLTVIVSVRKGTSETPVTKELEVTGEFKKTSNPSPEAEVTAQSQLDLIKKVAFTGENQATTDPTTVTVAQLQLQKEDGSKYEAPAGSNIEAHIKLKENNTGVNAQAGTLTVIVSVRKGTSEAPVTKEIQVTGNFLTAAAKKEAEVQAEANKITAVEYLDTAESAKDKVLPSAVNVTKTNFKAKENDKDYVVPEAVGEKVWSWDVAKVSDNDAEGKLTVKVTITFDGVTKESQDIVVEGFLTSDQKAVNDAKAAIKSADYADKASVLPSEVTDLKKFSVTQTPDPDAGITVTYGIVANSKNNDAGTLKVKATLTKGGKTAVTGELEVSGFLTTDQDNKNKADAKANELVNQTPKGPESRTWESVDAFVTAFNNSDASGQELRNGFKFDGLADGYRAVFKDGAVKKESDQTKATLKFTVNFSGQTSEEKTVDFTVPITPTSSS
;
A
#
# COMPACT_ATOMS: atom_id res chain seq x y z
N MET A 1 -34.92 31.76 12.91
CA MET A 1 -35.01 32.36 14.27
C MET A 1 -34.08 31.58 15.20
N LYS A 2 -33.42 32.23 16.17
CA LYS A 2 -32.66 31.62 17.30
C LYS A 2 -31.68 30.47 17.01
N LEU A 3 -30.39 30.79 16.96
CA LEU A 3 -29.32 29.84 17.33
C LEU A 3 -29.53 29.36 18.78
N LYS A 4 -29.11 28.13 19.11
CA LYS A 4 -28.77 27.74 20.47
C LYS A 4 -27.27 27.46 20.56
N LYS A 5 -26.55 28.33 21.27
CA LYS A 5 -25.22 28.02 21.79
C LYS A 5 -25.36 27.05 22.96
N PHE A 6 -24.44 26.12 23.11
CA PHE A 6 -24.06 25.61 24.42
C PHE A 6 -22.54 25.61 24.52
N SER A 7 -22.04 26.26 25.57
CA SER A 7 -20.65 26.25 26.00
C SER A 7 -20.69 26.19 27.52
N PHE A 8 -19.81 25.40 28.13
CA PHE A 8 -19.69 25.37 29.59
C PHE A 8 -18.22 25.54 29.98
N LEU A 9 -18.00 26.07 31.17
CA LEU A 9 -16.69 26.50 31.69
C LEU A 9 -15.88 25.27 32.16
N LEU A 10 -14.55 25.20 32.05
CA LEU A 10 -13.44 26.17 32.21
C LEU A 10 -12.96 26.34 33.67
N SER A 11 -11.77 25.80 33.93
CA SER A 11 -10.75 26.33 34.85
C SER A 11 -9.41 26.30 34.07
N ALA A 12 -8.63 27.37 33.87
CA ALA A 12 -8.08 28.38 34.79
C ALA A 12 -7.05 27.78 35.77
N THR A 13 -5.79 28.24 35.89
CA THR A 13 -5.00 29.32 35.22
C THR A 13 -3.50 29.03 35.47
N ALA A 14 -2.47 29.62 34.84
CA ALA A 14 -2.32 30.77 33.93
C ALA A 14 -1.40 30.38 32.72
N ALA A 15 -0.79 31.18 31.81
CA ALA A 15 -0.14 32.51 31.77
C ALA A 15 1.21 32.59 32.54
N THR A 16 2.31 33.18 32.03
CA THR A 16 2.66 33.92 30.79
C THR A 16 4.09 33.51 30.35
N VAL A 17 4.69 33.72 29.17
CA VAL A 17 4.44 34.48 27.90
C VAL A 17 5.32 33.75 26.81
N ALA A 18 5.36 33.98 25.48
CA ALA A 18 5.17 35.15 24.61
C ALA A 18 4.57 34.78 23.22
N VAL A 19 4.17 35.79 22.44
CA VAL A 19 3.59 35.75 21.07
C VAL A 19 3.90 37.11 20.39
N PRO A 20 3.99 37.30 19.04
CA PRO A 20 4.04 36.36 17.91
C PRO A 20 5.33 36.51 17.05
N LEU A 21 5.45 35.77 15.94
CA LEU A 21 5.54 36.40 14.59
C LEU A 21 5.34 35.40 13.43
N VAL A 22 4.49 35.80 12.47
CA VAL A 22 4.51 35.48 11.02
C VAL A 22 4.91 34.06 10.57
N ALA A 23 3.90 33.29 10.14
CA ALA A 23 4.11 32.15 9.24
C ALA A 23 4.15 32.66 7.77
N VAL A 24 5.32 32.58 7.13
CA VAL A 24 5.52 32.84 5.69
C VAL A 24 5.78 31.52 4.96
N SER A 25 5.45 31.50 3.67
CA SER A 25 5.37 30.32 2.81
C SER A 25 6.72 29.76 2.32
N CYS A 26 6.65 28.53 1.82
CA CYS A 26 7.60 27.85 0.92
C CYS A 26 8.90 27.30 1.55
N GLY A 27 9.14 26.01 1.30
CA GLY A 27 10.39 25.33 1.64
C GLY A 27 10.29 23.81 1.51
N LYS A 28 10.63 23.26 0.32
CA LYS A 28 10.97 21.84 0.21
C LYS A 28 12.36 21.64 0.85
N THR A 29 12.41 21.32 2.14
CA THR A 29 13.65 20.83 2.75
C THR A 29 13.88 19.41 2.26
N ALA A 30 14.72 19.24 1.23
CA ALA A 30 15.11 17.92 0.78
C ALA A 30 15.86 17.20 1.92
N THR A 31 15.40 16.02 2.30
CA THR A 31 16.15 15.12 3.19
C THR A 31 17.38 14.62 2.45
N THR A 32 18.50 15.36 2.57
CA THR A 32 19.79 14.98 1.98
C THR A 32 20.21 13.62 2.50
N GLN A 33 20.32 12.66 1.59
CA GLN A 33 20.66 11.28 1.91
C GLN A 33 22.08 11.24 2.50
N VAL A 34 22.23 10.77 3.75
CA VAL A 34 23.53 10.68 4.40
C VAL A 34 24.36 9.56 3.74
N THR A 35 25.42 9.96 3.04
CA THR A 35 26.41 9.06 2.39
C THR A 35 27.78 9.22 3.04
N ALA A 36 28.63 8.19 2.98
CA ALA A 36 29.98 8.26 3.54
C ALA A 36 30.80 9.42 2.93
N GLN A 37 30.67 9.67 1.61
CA GLN A 37 31.29 10.80 0.93
C GLN A 37 30.81 12.16 1.50
N SER A 38 29.50 12.36 1.66
CA SER A 38 28.95 13.61 2.23
C SER A 38 29.49 13.92 3.62
N GLN A 39 29.85 12.89 4.40
CA GLN A 39 30.39 13.02 5.74
C GLN A 39 31.91 13.23 5.73
N LEU A 40 32.64 12.57 4.83
CA LEU A 40 34.06 12.83 4.58
C LEU A 40 34.30 14.29 4.15
N ASP A 41 33.41 14.85 3.33
CA ASP A 41 33.53 16.24 2.86
C ASP A 41 33.24 17.29 3.93
N LEU A 42 32.57 16.94 5.04
CA LEU A 42 32.43 17.80 6.22
C LEU A 42 33.72 17.85 7.07
N ILE A 43 34.61 16.88 6.91
CA ILE A 43 35.90 16.84 7.61
C ILE A 43 36.90 17.67 6.81
N LYS A 44 37.34 18.79 7.40
CA LYS A 44 38.26 19.74 6.76
C LYS A 44 39.65 19.76 7.40
N LYS A 45 39.74 19.42 8.69
CA LYS A 45 40.94 19.61 9.53
C LYS A 45 41.15 18.40 10.44
N VAL A 46 42.39 18.16 10.83
CA VAL A 46 42.75 17.33 11.99
C VAL A 46 43.49 18.22 12.97
N ALA A 47 43.21 18.11 14.26
CA ALA A 47 43.88 18.86 15.32
C ALA A 47 44.62 17.92 16.28
N PHE A 48 45.82 18.32 16.68
CA PHE A 48 46.56 17.69 17.77
C PHE A 48 45.99 18.15 19.12
N THR A 49 45.90 17.24 20.09
CA THR A 49 45.39 17.54 21.45
C THR A 49 46.25 16.97 22.57
N GLY A 50 47.55 16.73 22.30
CA GLY A 50 48.56 16.59 23.36
C GLY A 50 49.16 17.94 23.75
N ASP A 51 49.89 17.99 24.85
CA ASP A 51 50.52 19.22 25.34
C ASP A 51 51.71 19.66 24.46
N ASN A 52 51.88 20.99 24.33
CA ASN A 52 53.07 21.64 23.77
C ASN A 52 53.53 21.15 22.38
N GLN A 53 52.61 21.05 21.41
CA GLN A 53 52.81 20.60 20.02
C GLN A 53 54.15 21.03 19.38
N ALA A 54 54.53 22.30 19.48
CA ALA A 54 55.76 22.85 18.89
C ALA A 54 57.07 22.25 19.46
N THR A 55 57.00 21.53 20.58
CA THR A 55 58.11 20.79 21.20
C THR A 55 58.00 19.28 21.03
N THR A 56 56.82 18.78 20.66
CA THR A 56 56.56 17.36 20.38
C THR A 56 57.27 16.95 19.09
N ASP A 57 57.91 15.79 19.12
CA ASP A 57 58.46 15.15 17.92
C ASP A 57 57.30 14.53 17.11
N PRO A 58 57.09 14.90 15.83
CA PRO A 58 55.99 14.35 15.04
C PRO A 58 56.09 12.82 14.83
N ALA A 59 57.28 12.22 15.01
CA ALA A 59 57.48 10.77 14.97
C ALA A 59 56.90 10.02 16.19
N THR A 60 56.49 10.72 17.25
CA THR A 60 55.93 10.12 18.48
C THR A 60 54.44 10.34 18.67
N VAL A 61 53.77 10.98 17.70
CA VAL A 61 52.33 11.30 17.76
C VAL A 61 51.48 10.04 17.59
N THR A 62 50.55 9.79 18.52
CA THR A 62 49.60 8.67 18.43
C THR A 62 48.24 9.12 17.87
N VAL A 63 47.45 8.17 17.37
CA VAL A 63 46.08 8.44 16.87
C VAL A 63 45.17 9.03 17.96
N GLU A 64 45.37 8.65 19.22
CA GLU A 64 44.59 9.13 20.37
C GLU A 64 44.80 10.63 20.65
N GLN A 65 45.94 11.18 20.23
CA GLN A 65 46.27 12.60 20.33
C GLN A 65 45.68 13.43 19.18
N LEU A 66 44.91 12.84 18.26
CA LEU A 66 44.36 13.50 17.08
C LEU A 66 42.83 13.53 17.11
N LYS A 67 42.23 14.65 16.70
CA LYS A 67 40.77 14.80 16.59
C LYS A 67 40.36 15.39 15.23
N LEU A 68 39.34 14.79 14.64
CA LEU A 68 38.71 15.25 13.41
C LEU A 68 37.94 16.56 13.66
N GLN A 69 38.06 17.52 12.73
CA GLN A 69 37.42 18.82 12.82
C GLN A 69 36.70 19.22 11.51
N LYS A 70 35.62 19.97 11.67
CA LYS A 70 34.90 20.65 10.59
C LYS A 70 35.62 21.96 10.22
N GLU A 71 35.08 22.68 9.24
CA GLU A 71 35.69 23.91 8.72
C GLU A 71 35.84 25.02 9.78
N ASP A 72 34.84 25.14 10.65
CA ASP A 72 34.78 26.05 11.80
C ASP A 72 35.73 25.67 12.97
N GLY A 73 36.43 24.53 12.89
CA GLY A 73 37.28 24.01 13.97
C GLY A 73 36.51 23.27 15.08
N SER A 74 35.18 23.15 14.97
CA SER A 74 34.41 22.29 15.87
C SER A 74 34.75 20.82 15.63
N LYS A 75 34.64 20.00 16.69
CA LYS A 75 34.83 18.54 16.61
C LYS A 75 33.86 17.94 15.58
N TYR A 76 34.37 17.09 14.70
CA TYR A 76 33.51 16.22 13.89
C TYR A 76 32.96 15.07 14.75
N GLU A 77 31.65 14.89 14.71
CA GLU A 77 30.94 13.75 15.30
C GLU A 77 29.95 13.23 14.25
N ALA A 78 29.85 11.90 14.13
CA ALA A 78 28.96 11.26 13.18
C ALA A 78 27.48 11.50 13.57
N PRO A 79 26.56 11.72 12.60
CA PRO A 79 25.16 11.94 12.92
C PRO A 79 24.54 10.75 13.67
N ALA A 80 23.84 11.00 14.78
CA ALA A 80 23.24 9.96 15.59
C ALA A 80 22.27 9.09 14.75
N GLY A 81 22.38 7.76 14.87
CA GLY A 81 21.56 6.80 14.14
C GLY A 81 21.89 6.61 12.64
N SER A 82 22.96 7.22 12.13
CA SER A 82 23.31 7.16 10.69
C SER A 82 24.14 5.95 10.24
N ASN A 83 24.62 5.13 11.18
CA ASN A 83 25.62 4.06 10.98
C ASN A 83 26.91 4.53 10.27
N ILE A 84 27.28 5.80 10.41
CA ILE A 84 28.54 6.35 9.90
C ILE A 84 29.66 6.14 10.91
N GLU A 85 30.79 5.58 10.45
CA GLU A 85 32.03 5.44 11.22
C GLU A 85 33.16 6.23 10.54
N ALA A 86 34.04 6.84 11.34
CA ALA A 86 35.17 7.64 10.87
C ALA A 86 36.43 7.33 11.68
N HIS A 87 37.57 7.17 11.00
CA HIS A 87 38.85 6.79 11.60
C HIS A 87 40.02 7.62 11.06
N ILE A 88 41.12 7.64 11.81
CA ILE A 88 42.41 8.24 11.42
C ILE A 88 43.45 7.11 11.35
N LYS A 89 44.25 7.07 10.29
CA LYS A 89 45.44 6.23 10.17
C LYS A 89 46.68 7.10 9.94
N LEU A 90 47.73 6.88 10.74
CA LEU A 90 49.06 7.44 10.51
C LEU A 90 49.71 6.77 9.29
N LYS A 91 50.51 7.51 8.51
CA LYS A 91 51.29 6.91 7.42
C LYS A 91 52.44 6.07 7.97
N GLU A 92 52.67 4.91 7.36
CA GLU A 92 53.70 3.97 7.78
C GLU A 92 55.12 4.55 7.59
N ASN A 93 56.05 4.10 8.44
CA ASN A 93 57.45 4.54 8.49
C ASN A 93 57.64 6.07 8.58
N ASN A 94 56.73 6.78 9.24
CA ASN A 94 56.73 8.25 9.43
C ASN A 94 56.79 9.07 8.12
N THR A 95 56.43 8.46 6.98
CA THR A 95 56.37 9.12 5.66
C THR A 95 55.31 10.23 5.56
N GLY A 96 54.49 10.41 6.60
CA GLY A 96 53.62 11.57 6.77
C GLY A 96 54.28 12.81 7.35
N VAL A 97 55.54 12.75 7.78
CA VAL A 97 56.27 13.88 8.38
C VAL A 97 57.09 14.63 7.34
N ASN A 98 56.87 15.94 7.21
CA ASN A 98 57.76 16.83 6.47
C ASN A 98 58.75 17.47 7.45
N ALA A 99 60.02 17.04 7.41
CA ALA A 99 61.05 17.43 8.38
C ALA A 99 61.42 18.94 8.35
N GLU A 100 61.35 19.58 7.17
CA GLU A 100 61.70 21.00 7.00
C GLU A 100 60.63 21.93 7.62
N THR A 101 59.36 21.56 7.47
CA THR A 101 58.21 22.36 7.95
C THR A 101 57.69 21.93 9.32
N GLY A 102 58.07 20.74 9.80
CA GLY A 102 57.52 20.17 11.04
C GLY A 102 56.05 19.76 10.93
N LYS A 103 55.53 19.54 9.71
CA LYS A 103 54.13 19.12 9.49
C LYS A 103 53.96 17.60 9.54
N LEU A 104 52.78 17.15 9.97
CA LEU A 104 52.34 15.76 9.98
C LEU A 104 51.06 15.59 9.13
N THR A 105 51.06 14.65 8.19
CA THR A 105 49.92 14.32 7.32
C THR A 105 49.37 12.93 7.64
N VAL A 106 48.05 12.82 7.77
CA VAL A 106 47.34 11.60 8.14
C VAL A 106 46.25 11.24 7.12
N ILE A 107 45.86 9.97 7.09
CA ILE A 107 44.76 9.48 6.26
C ILE A 107 43.50 9.42 7.13
N VAL A 108 42.44 10.10 6.71
CA VAL A 108 41.10 9.97 7.29
C VAL A 108 40.27 9.04 6.42
N SER A 109 39.52 8.13 7.04
CA SER A 109 38.58 7.23 6.37
C SER A 109 37.18 7.35 6.97
N VAL A 110 36.16 7.23 6.12
CA VAL A 110 34.73 7.23 6.52
C VAL A 110 34.00 6.10 5.80
N ARG A 111 33.16 5.35 6.51
CA ARG A 111 32.27 4.32 5.94
C ARG A 111 30.85 4.42 6.51
N LYS A 112 29.91 3.74 5.86
CA LYS A 112 28.53 3.58 6.32
C LYS A 112 28.20 2.10 6.46
N GLY A 113 27.84 1.68 7.67
CA GLY A 113 27.72 0.26 8.01
C GLY A 113 29.05 -0.49 7.91
N THR A 114 28.96 -1.82 7.99
CA THR A 114 30.13 -2.72 8.05
C THR A 114 30.54 -3.29 6.69
N SER A 115 29.73 -3.12 5.65
CA SER A 115 29.92 -3.72 4.31
C SER A 115 30.33 -2.74 3.20
N GLU A 116 30.17 -1.42 3.38
CA GLU A 116 30.62 -0.44 2.38
C GLU A 116 32.15 -0.23 2.46
N THR A 117 32.80 -0.15 1.29
CA THR A 117 34.21 0.22 1.17
C THR A 117 34.42 1.66 1.69
N PRO A 118 35.37 1.91 2.61
CA PRO A 118 35.58 3.26 3.15
C PRO A 118 36.10 4.23 2.09
N VAL A 119 35.50 5.42 2.03
CA VAL A 119 36.07 6.56 1.30
C VAL A 119 37.18 7.20 2.15
N THR A 120 38.24 7.69 1.51
CA THR A 120 39.43 8.18 2.21
C THR A 120 39.94 9.52 1.67
N LYS A 121 40.66 10.26 2.51
CA LYS A 121 41.25 11.57 2.20
C LYS A 121 42.48 11.82 3.07
N GLU A 122 43.51 12.43 2.51
CA GLU A 122 44.66 12.90 3.30
C GLU A 122 44.40 14.32 3.84
N LEU A 123 44.82 14.57 5.07
CA LEU A 123 44.75 15.88 5.73
C LEU A 123 46.03 16.14 6.54
N GLU A 124 46.51 17.38 6.51
CA GLU A 124 47.53 17.85 7.45
C GLU A 124 46.92 18.01 8.86
N VAL A 125 47.71 17.69 9.88
CA VAL A 125 47.42 18.04 11.27
C VAL A 125 47.75 19.51 11.48
N THR A 126 46.81 20.25 12.08
CA THR A 126 46.88 21.70 12.27
C THR A 126 47.99 22.05 13.26
N GLY A 127 48.89 22.97 12.88
CA GLY A 127 50.03 23.43 13.70
C GLY A 127 51.38 22.85 13.24
N GLU A 128 52.48 23.46 13.70
CA GLU A 128 53.84 22.97 13.46
C GLU A 128 54.33 22.15 14.68
N PHE A 129 54.94 21.00 14.41
CA PHE A 129 55.67 20.19 15.38
C PHE A 129 57.17 20.56 15.36
N LYS A 130 57.95 19.97 16.28
CA LYS A 130 59.38 20.27 16.43
C LYS A 130 60.18 19.95 15.15
N LYS A 131 60.75 20.98 14.54
CA LYS A 131 61.70 20.88 13.41
C LYS A 131 63.01 20.22 13.86
N THR A 132 63.50 19.24 13.12
CA THR A 132 64.73 18.50 13.43
C THR A 132 65.96 19.17 12.79
N SER A 133 66.81 19.78 13.62
CA SER A 133 68.01 20.49 13.17
C SER A 133 69.12 19.52 12.74
N ASN A 134 69.46 19.51 11.45
CA ASN A 134 70.58 18.74 10.91
C ASN A 134 71.93 19.43 11.26
N PRO A 135 72.96 18.71 11.75
CA PRO A 135 74.24 19.30 12.14
C PRO A 135 75.13 19.71 10.94
N SER A 136 76.08 20.62 11.22
CA SER A 136 77.04 21.19 10.25
C SER A 136 78.28 20.28 10.04
N PRO A 137 79.05 20.43 8.94
CA PRO A 137 80.02 19.40 8.54
C PRO A 137 81.43 19.59 9.13
N GLU A 138 81.88 18.59 9.90
CA GLU A 138 83.31 18.29 10.08
C GLU A 138 83.61 16.88 9.54
N ALA A 139 84.51 16.79 8.55
CA ALA A 139 85.15 15.58 8.03
C ALA A 139 84.32 14.27 8.03
N GLU A 140 83.16 14.26 7.35
CA GLU A 140 82.28 13.09 7.35
C GLU A 140 82.93 11.81 6.76
N VAL A 141 83.04 10.79 7.60
CA VAL A 141 83.01 9.39 7.15
C VAL A 141 81.58 9.12 6.61
N THR A 142 81.47 8.89 5.31
CA THR A 142 80.21 8.59 4.62
C THR A 142 80.13 7.11 4.26
N ALA A 143 78.92 6.56 4.18
CA ALA A 143 78.71 5.19 3.73
C ALA A 143 79.29 4.94 2.32
N GLN A 144 79.24 5.94 1.44
CA GLN A 144 79.78 5.88 0.08
C GLN A 144 81.32 5.80 0.04
N SER A 145 82.04 6.52 0.92
CA SER A 145 83.51 6.41 0.98
C SER A 145 83.95 5.04 1.50
N GLN A 146 83.21 4.50 2.47
CA GLN A 146 83.46 3.16 3.04
C GLN A 146 83.13 2.03 2.05
N LEU A 147 82.01 2.12 1.32
CA LEU A 147 81.70 1.22 0.19
C LEU A 147 82.80 1.24 -0.88
N GLY A 148 83.44 2.41 -1.10
CA GLY A 148 84.58 2.55 -2.01
C GLY A 148 85.85 1.79 -1.59
N LEU A 149 86.01 1.46 -0.30
CA LEU A 149 87.14 0.67 0.21
C LEU A 149 86.93 -0.85 0.04
N ILE A 150 85.68 -1.30 -0.07
CA ILE A 150 85.35 -2.71 -0.29
C ILE A 150 85.54 -3.02 -1.79
N LYS A 151 86.54 -3.86 -2.09
CA LYS A 151 86.87 -4.23 -3.47
C LYS A 151 86.43 -5.64 -3.85
N LYS A 152 86.43 -6.57 -2.88
CA LYS A 152 86.26 -8.01 -3.09
C LYS A 152 85.33 -8.58 -2.03
N VAL A 153 84.69 -9.70 -2.35
CA VAL A 153 84.09 -10.61 -1.38
C VAL A 153 84.81 -11.96 -1.52
N ALA A 154 85.16 -12.60 -0.41
CA ALA A 154 85.81 -13.90 -0.39
C ALA A 154 84.97 -14.92 0.38
N PHE A 155 85.12 -16.20 0.04
CA PHE A 155 84.53 -17.32 0.78
C PHE A 155 85.49 -17.78 1.89
N THR A 156 84.96 -18.09 3.08
CA THR A 156 85.78 -18.44 4.27
C THR A 156 85.57 -19.85 4.79
N GLY A 157 84.91 -20.73 4.02
CA GLY A 157 84.74 -22.15 4.35
C GLY A 157 85.87 -23.03 3.77
N GLU A 158 86.25 -24.09 4.50
CA GLU A 158 87.44 -24.91 4.21
C GLU A 158 87.40 -25.75 2.92
N ASN A 159 86.27 -25.80 2.20
CA ASN A 159 86.06 -26.63 1.00
C ASN A 159 85.36 -25.88 -0.14
N GLN A 160 85.98 -24.81 -0.65
CA GLN A 160 85.39 -23.95 -1.68
C GLN A 160 85.04 -24.71 -2.98
N ALA A 161 86.00 -25.44 -3.56
CA ALA A 161 85.87 -26.06 -4.89
C ALA A 161 84.79 -27.16 -5.01
N THR A 162 84.27 -27.69 -3.90
CA THR A 162 83.20 -28.70 -3.87
C THR A 162 81.83 -28.12 -3.46
N THR A 163 81.78 -26.86 -3.04
CA THR A 163 80.56 -26.18 -2.60
C THR A 163 79.69 -25.79 -3.80
N ASP A 164 78.38 -26.03 -3.69
CA ASP A 164 77.38 -25.57 -4.66
C ASP A 164 77.05 -24.08 -4.42
N PRO A 165 77.19 -23.20 -5.43
CA PRO A 165 77.02 -21.75 -5.24
C PRO A 165 75.60 -21.35 -4.81
N THR A 166 74.60 -22.21 -4.99
CA THR A 166 73.21 -21.99 -4.53
C THR A 166 72.99 -22.31 -3.05
N THR A 167 73.96 -22.98 -2.40
CA THR A 167 73.89 -23.36 -0.97
C THR A 167 74.78 -22.49 -0.07
N VAL A 168 75.49 -21.51 -0.64
CA VAL A 168 76.34 -20.56 0.08
C VAL A 168 75.48 -19.62 0.94
N THR A 169 75.79 -19.56 2.24
CA THR A 169 75.16 -18.63 3.19
C THR A 169 76.01 -17.39 3.42
N VAL A 170 75.39 -16.28 3.83
CA VAL A 170 76.08 -15.01 4.16
C VAL A 170 77.17 -15.20 5.23
N ALA A 171 76.99 -16.13 6.17
CA ALA A 171 77.95 -16.43 7.23
C ALA A 171 79.28 -17.05 6.72
N GLN A 172 79.32 -17.53 5.47
CA GLN A 172 80.51 -18.10 4.83
C GLN A 172 81.23 -17.08 3.92
N LEU A 173 80.81 -15.80 3.95
CA LEU A 173 81.33 -14.73 3.10
C LEU A 173 81.96 -13.61 3.93
N GLN A 174 83.06 -13.05 3.42
CA GLN A 174 83.82 -11.98 4.07
C GLN A 174 84.09 -10.84 3.08
N LEU A 175 83.82 -9.61 3.52
CA LEU A 175 84.18 -8.38 2.82
C LEU A 175 85.69 -8.16 2.88
N GLN A 176 86.31 -7.78 1.76
CA GLN A 176 87.75 -7.53 1.67
C GLN A 176 88.09 -6.21 0.98
N LYS A 177 89.19 -5.62 1.43
CA LYS A 177 89.86 -4.47 0.80
C LYS A 177 90.68 -4.93 -0.41
N GLU A 178 91.33 -4.00 -1.09
CA GLU A 178 92.06 -4.27 -2.34
C GLU A 178 93.23 -5.26 -2.14
N ASP A 179 93.92 -5.14 -1.02
CA ASP A 179 95.02 -5.99 -0.54
C ASP A 179 94.59 -7.41 -0.10
N GLY A 180 93.27 -7.70 -0.08
CA GLY A 180 92.73 -8.97 0.42
C GLY A 180 92.57 -9.03 1.94
N SER A 181 92.92 -7.97 2.68
CA SER A 181 92.64 -7.88 4.12
C SER A 181 91.13 -7.76 4.36
N LYS A 182 90.67 -8.32 5.50
CA LYS A 182 89.29 -8.18 5.96
C LYS A 182 88.90 -6.70 6.05
N TYR A 183 87.75 -6.35 5.48
CA TYR A 183 87.11 -5.07 5.75
C TYR A 183 86.44 -5.13 7.13
N GLU A 184 86.76 -4.15 7.97
CA GLU A 184 86.10 -3.87 9.24
C GLU A 184 85.73 -2.38 9.25
N ALA A 185 84.54 -2.06 9.73
CA ALA A 185 84.07 -0.68 9.81
C ALA A 185 84.91 0.14 10.83
N PRO A 186 85.20 1.43 10.58
CA PRO A 186 85.97 2.23 11.52
C PRO A 186 85.30 2.30 12.90
N ALA A 187 86.05 2.00 13.96
CA ALA A 187 85.53 1.97 15.32
C ALA A 187 84.88 3.32 15.71
N GLY A 188 83.64 3.28 16.23
CA GLY A 188 82.88 4.47 16.62
C GLY A 188 82.18 5.23 15.48
N SER A 189 82.28 4.79 14.22
CA SER A 189 81.73 5.54 13.07
C SER A 189 80.23 5.33 12.77
N ASN A 190 79.55 4.43 13.49
CA ASN A 190 78.19 3.95 13.18
C ASN A 190 78.00 3.41 11.75
N ILE A 191 79.08 3.04 11.05
CA ILE A 191 79.01 2.40 9.73
C ILE A 191 78.71 0.91 9.91
N GLU A 192 77.65 0.44 9.27
CA GLU A 192 77.36 -0.99 9.10
C GLU A 192 77.59 -1.40 7.64
N ALA A 193 78.19 -2.58 7.44
CA ALA A 193 78.37 -3.19 6.13
C ALA A 193 77.78 -4.61 6.14
N HIS A 194 76.85 -4.90 5.23
CA HIS A 194 76.11 -6.16 5.13
C HIS A 194 76.28 -6.79 3.75
N ILE A 195 76.12 -8.11 3.67
CA ILE A 195 76.06 -8.86 2.42
C ILE A 195 74.65 -9.43 2.27
N LYS A 196 74.00 -9.20 1.13
CA LYS A 196 72.75 -9.85 0.75
C LYS A 196 72.96 -10.70 -0.51
N LEU A 197 72.53 -11.96 -0.45
CA LEU A 197 72.41 -12.82 -1.62
C LEU A 197 71.26 -12.31 -2.51
N LYS A 198 71.40 -12.40 -3.84
CA LYS A 198 70.26 -12.09 -4.73
C LYS A 198 69.17 -13.15 -4.58
N GLU A 199 67.92 -12.71 -4.59
CA GLU A 199 66.76 -13.58 -4.41
C GLU A 199 66.56 -14.52 -5.61
N ASN A 200 65.91 -15.66 -5.37
CA ASN A 200 65.59 -16.70 -6.36
C ASN A 200 66.80 -17.20 -7.18
N ASN A 201 67.97 -17.37 -6.53
CA ASN A 201 69.24 -17.82 -7.13
C ASN A 201 69.79 -17.00 -8.30
N THR A 202 69.19 -15.84 -8.60
CA THR A 202 69.60 -14.93 -9.71
C THR A 202 71.01 -14.34 -9.58
N GLY A 203 71.69 -14.58 -8.46
CA GLY A 203 73.09 -14.21 -8.25
C GLY A 203 74.11 -15.17 -8.87
N VAL A 204 73.73 -16.40 -9.24
CA VAL A 204 74.66 -17.38 -9.82
C VAL A 204 74.68 -17.27 -11.34
N ASN A 205 75.84 -16.95 -11.91
CA ASN A 205 76.04 -17.00 -13.36
C ASN A 205 76.20 -18.47 -13.81
N ALA A 206 75.20 -19.02 -14.50
CA ALA A 206 75.14 -20.44 -14.87
C ALA A 206 76.27 -20.91 -15.80
N GLU A 207 76.85 -20.01 -16.60
CA GLU A 207 77.95 -20.36 -17.52
C GLU A 207 79.31 -20.47 -16.82
N THR A 208 79.56 -19.63 -15.80
CA THR A 208 80.85 -19.52 -15.10
C THR A 208 80.84 -20.11 -13.70
N GLY A 209 79.67 -20.42 -13.13
CA GLY A 209 79.50 -20.89 -11.75
C GLY A 209 79.67 -19.81 -10.67
N LYS A 210 80.02 -18.58 -11.05
CA LYS A 210 80.30 -17.50 -10.09
C LYS A 210 79.04 -17.02 -9.37
N LEU A 211 79.16 -16.80 -8.06
CA LEU A 211 78.15 -16.15 -7.23
C LEU A 211 78.39 -14.62 -7.17
N THR A 212 77.36 -13.84 -7.47
CA THR A 212 77.32 -12.38 -7.33
C THR A 212 76.46 -12.00 -6.13
N VAL A 213 76.96 -11.13 -5.27
CA VAL A 213 76.26 -10.65 -4.06
C VAL A 213 76.12 -9.14 -4.06
N ILE A 214 75.09 -8.64 -3.37
CA ILE A 214 74.90 -7.22 -3.13
C ILE A 214 75.55 -6.89 -1.79
N VAL A 215 76.58 -6.05 -1.81
CA VAL A 215 77.13 -5.44 -0.60
C VAL A 215 76.42 -4.13 -0.35
N SER A 216 75.90 -3.94 0.85
CA SER A 216 75.25 -2.72 1.31
C SER A 216 76.03 -2.09 2.45
N VAL A 217 76.28 -0.79 2.37
CA VAL A 217 76.87 0.00 3.46
C VAL A 217 75.93 1.13 3.84
N ARG A 218 75.73 1.35 5.15
CA ARG A 218 74.91 2.44 5.69
C ARG A 218 75.57 3.07 6.90
N LYS A 219 75.20 4.31 7.21
CA LYS A 219 75.58 5.00 8.44
C LYS A 219 74.35 5.09 9.34
N GLY A 220 74.43 4.49 10.52
CA GLY A 220 73.27 4.27 11.38
C GLY A 220 72.20 3.35 10.77
N THR A 221 71.04 3.29 11.41
CA THR A 221 69.94 2.38 11.06
C THR A 221 68.90 2.97 10.10
N SER A 222 68.88 4.30 9.93
CA SER A 222 67.85 5.05 9.21
C SER A 222 68.24 5.51 7.79
N GLU A 223 69.53 5.52 7.45
CA GLU A 223 69.97 5.87 6.09
C GLU A 223 69.64 4.76 5.09
N THR A 224 69.23 5.15 3.88
CA THR A 224 69.11 4.24 2.74
C THR A 224 70.50 3.68 2.41
N PRO A 225 70.73 2.35 2.47
CA PRO A 225 72.04 1.79 2.23
C PRO A 225 72.51 2.06 0.80
N VAL A 226 73.73 2.55 0.66
CA VAL A 226 74.41 2.58 -0.65
C VAL A 226 74.89 1.17 -0.97
N THR A 227 74.64 0.72 -2.19
CA THR A 227 74.85 -0.68 -2.60
C THR A 227 75.82 -0.80 -3.76
N LYS A 228 76.51 -1.93 -3.82
CA LYS A 228 77.34 -2.33 -4.95
C LYS A 228 77.28 -3.84 -5.12
N GLU A 229 77.19 -4.30 -6.37
CA GLU A 229 77.33 -5.72 -6.68
C GLU A 229 78.81 -6.11 -6.78
N LEU A 230 79.17 -7.25 -6.22
CA LEU A 230 80.50 -7.84 -6.29
C LEU A 230 80.40 -9.35 -6.56
N GLU A 231 81.28 -9.87 -7.41
CA GLU A 231 81.51 -11.31 -7.52
C GLU A 231 82.22 -11.82 -6.25
N VAL A 232 81.84 -13.02 -5.78
CA VAL A 232 82.57 -13.75 -4.75
C VAL A 232 83.79 -14.43 -5.37
N THR A 233 84.95 -14.24 -4.76
CA THR A 233 86.24 -14.64 -5.32
C THR A 233 86.50 -16.14 -5.10
N GLY A 234 86.60 -16.90 -6.18
CA GLY A 234 87.08 -18.29 -6.21
C GLY A 234 86.19 -19.22 -7.04
N GLU A 235 86.59 -20.49 -7.15
CA GLU A 235 85.95 -21.48 -8.02
C GLU A 235 84.85 -22.25 -7.28
N PHE A 236 83.64 -22.23 -7.83
CA PHE A 236 82.47 -22.95 -7.33
C PHE A 236 82.05 -24.06 -8.30
N LYS A 237 81.34 -25.08 -7.81
CA LYS A 237 80.89 -26.20 -8.63
C LYS A 237 79.84 -25.75 -9.65
N LYS A 238 80.11 -25.93 -10.95
CA LYS A 238 79.19 -25.58 -12.04
C LYS A 238 77.93 -26.46 -12.02
N THR A 239 76.77 -25.84 -11.85
CA THR A 239 75.46 -26.48 -11.70
C THR A 239 74.81 -26.83 -13.05
N SER A 240 74.20 -28.01 -13.17
CA SER A 240 73.48 -28.45 -14.37
C SER A 240 72.07 -27.86 -14.47
N ASN A 241 71.69 -27.44 -15.69
CA ASN A 241 70.48 -26.68 -15.99
C ASN A 241 69.15 -27.48 -15.80
N PRO A 242 68.08 -26.90 -15.23
CA PRO A 242 66.75 -27.51 -15.17
C PRO A 242 65.91 -27.33 -16.46
N SER A 243 64.77 -28.03 -16.51
CA SER A 243 63.85 -28.15 -17.65
C SER A 243 63.00 -26.88 -17.90
N PRO A 244 62.57 -26.58 -19.15
CA PRO A 244 61.72 -25.43 -19.43
C PRO A 244 60.27 -25.60 -18.95
N GLU A 245 59.71 -24.53 -18.37
CA GLU A 245 58.27 -24.30 -18.29
C GLU A 245 57.75 -23.63 -19.58
N ALA A 246 56.46 -23.76 -19.87
CA ALA A 246 55.86 -23.25 -21.11
C ALA A 246 55.74 -21.72 -21.12
N GLU A 247 56.08 -21.08 -22.24
CA GLU A 247 56.10 -19.62 -22.36
C GLU A 247 54.69 -19.01 -22.28
N VAL A 248 54.44 -18.21 -21.25
CA VAL A 248 53.19 -17.47 -21.08
C VAL A 248 53.15 -16.26 -22.03
N THR A 249 52.18 -16.24 -22.94
CA THR A 249 51.97 -15.17 -23.93
C THR A 249 50.59 -14.53 -23.76
N ALA A 250 50.42 -13.29 -24.19
CA ALA A 250 49.11 -12.62 -24.13
C ALA A 250 48.04 -13.37 -24.93
N GLN A 251 48.42 -14.01 -26.05
CA GLN A 251 47.52 -14.82 -26.87
C GLN A 251 47.08 -16.10 -26.16
N SER A 252 47.99 -16.87 -25.56
CA SER A 252 47.59 -18.11 -24.86
C SER A 252 46.70 -17.82 -23.64
N GLN A 253 46.86 -16.65 -23.01
CA GLN A 253 45.96 -16.18 -21.96
C GLN A 253 44.60 -15.69 -22.50
N LEU A 254 44.55 -15.00 -23.64
CA LEU A 254 43.29 -14.64 -24.32
C LEU A 254 42.50 -15.88 -24.75
N ASP A 255 43.18 -16.94 -25.19
CA ASP A 255 42.53 -18.19 -25.61
C ASP A 255 41.99 -19.05 -24.45
N LEU A 256 42.46 -18.83 -23.21
CA LEU A 256 41.83 -19.39 -22.01
C LEU A 256 40.51 -18.71 -21.67
N ILE A 257 40.28 -17.48 -22.14
CA ILE A 257 39.01 -16.76 -21.96
C ILE A 257 38.02 -17.24 -23.04
N LYS A 258 37.04 -18.03 -22.60
CA LYS A 258 35.97 -18.56 -23.46
C LYS A 258 34.66 -17.81 -23.32
N LYS A 259 34.38 -17.27 -22.13
CA LYS A 259 33.07 -16.71 -21.75
C LYS A 259 33.25 -15.35 -21.07
N VAL A 260 32.22 -14.52 -21.16
CA VAL A 260 32.00 -13.39 -20.26
C VAL A 260 30.63 -13.59 -19.64
N ALA A 261 30.54 -13.64 -18.31
CA ALA A 261 29.27 -13.73 -17.60
C ALA A 261 28.84 -12.36 -17.08
N PHE A 262 27.54 -12.14 -16.97
CA PHE A 262 26.96 -11.04 -16.21
C PHE A 262 26.87 -11.43 -14.73
N THR A 263 27.26 -10.53 -13.83
CA THR A 263 27.30 -10.75 -12.38
C THR A 263 26.33 -9.85 -11.59
N GLY A 264 25.53 -9.04 -12.28
CA GLY A 264 24.46 -8.26 -11.64
C GLY A 264 23.24 -9.12 -11.29
N GLU A 265 22.42 -8.61 -10.36
CA GLU A 265 21.16 -9.24 -9.97
C GLU A 265 20.15 -9.26 -11.13
N ASN A 266 19.36 -10.33 -11.23
CA ASN A 266 18.24 -10.49 -12.17
C ASN A 266 18.56 -10.11 -13.64
N GLN A 267 19.49 -10.86 -14.24
CA GLN A 267 19.86 -10.73 -15.66
C GLN A 267 18.65 -10.69 -16.61
N ALA A 268 17.66 -11.57 -16.38
CA ALA A 268 16.45 -11.67 -17.20
C ALA A 268 15.58 -10.40 -17.27
N THR A 269 15.73 -9.47 -16.30
CA THR A 269 15.06 -8.17 -16.28
C THR A 269 15.99 -7.00 -16.64
N THR A 270 17.27 -7.27 -16.92
CA THR A 270 18.27 -6.23 -17.20
C THR A 270 18.24 -5.82 -18.67
N ASP A 271 18.11 -4.52 -18.93
CA ASP A 271 18.28 -3.93 -20.26
C ASP A 271 19.76 -4.00 -20.69
N PRO A 272 20.12 -4.60 -21.84
CA PRO A 272 21.52 -4.74 -22.24
C PRO A 272 22.22 -3.39 -22.52
N THR A 273 21.48 -2.28 -22.68
CA THR A 273 22.04 -0.93 -22.86
C THR A 273 22.51 -0.27 -21.55
N THR A 274 22.11 -0.78 -20.38
CA THR A 274 22.50 -0.23 -19.06
C THR A 274 23.61 -1.01 -18.37
N VAL A 275 24.08 -2.12 -18.97
CA VAL A 275 25.12 -2.99 -18.42
C VAL A 275 26.47 -2.28 -18.40
N THR A 276 27.08 -2.21 -17.21
CA THR A 276 28.42 -1.64 -17.01
C THR A 276 29.51 -2.71 -16.97
N VAL A 277 30.76 -2.33 -17.24
CA VAL A 277 31.92 -3.24 -17.17
C VAL A 277 32.10 -3.87 -15.78
N ALA A 278 31.68 -3.19 -14.70
CA ALA A 278 31.76 -3.72 -13.34
C ALA A 278 30.80 -4.90 -13.07
N GLN A 279 29.77 -5.08 -13.91
CA GLN A 279 28.80 -6.18 -13.84
C GLN A 279 29.18 -7.35 -14.77
N LEU A 280 30.42 -7.40 -15.26
CA LEU A 280 30.91 -8.41 -16.20
C LEU A 280 32.15 -9.13 -15.65
N GLN A 281 32.19 -10.45 -15.81
CA GLN A 281 33.27 -11.31 -15.34
C GLN A 281 33.83 -12.16 -16.48
N LEU A 282 35.14 -12.09 -16.69
CA LEU A 282 35.88 -12.99 -17.58
C LEU A 282 35.83 -14.43 -17.02
N GLN A 283 35.53 -15.41 -17.87
CA GLN A 283 35.42 -16.81 -17.48
C GLN A 283 36.14 -17.76 -18.45
N LYS A 284 36.66 -18.85 -17.88
CA LYS A 284 37.24 -20.00 -18.59
C LYS A 284 36.13 -20.90 -19.13
N GLU A 285 36.51 -21.98 -19.81
CA GLU A 285 35.56 -22.90 -20.47
C GLU A 285 34.61 -23.59 -19.47
N ASP A 286 35.14 -23.95 -18.30
CA ASP A 286 34.41 -24.52 -17.16
C ASP A 286 33.47 -23.54 -16.44
N GLY A 287 33.49 -22.25 -16.80
CA GLY A 287 32.73 -21.18 -16.11
C GLY A 287 33.41 -20.63 -14.86
N SER A 288 34.61 -21.11 -14.50
CA SER A 288 35.40 -20.50 -13.43
C SER A 288 35.89 -19.11 -13.84
N LYS A 289 36.03 -18.22 -12.84
CA LYS A 289 36.59 -16.88 -13.03
C LYS A 289 37.98 -16.98 -13.67
N TYR A 290 38.22 -16.20 -14.71
CA TYR A 290 39.57 -15.98 -15.22
C TYR A 290 40.33 -15.03 -14.28
N GLU A 291 41.53 -15.46 -13.88
CA GLU A 291 42.50 -14.66 -13.14
C GLU A 291 43.85 -14.82 -13.84
N ALA A 292 44.61 -13.74 -13.94
CA ALA A 292 45.93 -13.77 -14.59
C ALA A 292 46.93 -14.61 -13.74
N PRO A 293 47.87 -15.36 -14.36
CA PRO A 293 48.83 -16.15 -13.62
C PRO A 293 49.67 -15.29 -12.66
N ALA A 294 49.76 -15.71 -11.39
CA ALA A 294 50.52 -14.99 -10.37
C ALA A 294 51.99 -14.85 -10.78
N GLY A 295 52.56 -13.65 -10.63
CA GLY A 295 53.93 -13.34 -11.08
C GLY A 295 54.10 -13.12 -12.58
N SER A 296 53.05 -13.29 -13.40
CA SER A 296 53.08 -12.89 -14.82
C SER A 296 52.68 -11.43 -14.99
N ASN A 297 53.34 -10.72 -15.91
CA ASN A 297 52.99 -9.34 -16.28
C ASN A 297 51.75 -9.29 -17.21
N ILE A 298 50.75 -10.14 -16.99
CA ILE A 298 49.55 -10.24 -17.84
C ILE A 298 48.41 -9.40 -17.27
N GLU A 299 47.88 -8.51 -18.10
CA GLU A 299 46.68 -7.73 -17.77
C GLU A 299 45.54 -8.07 -18.73
N ALA A 300 44.32 -8.22 -18.21
CA ALA A 300 43.11 -8.49 -18.98
C ALA A 300 42.02 -7.47 -18.64
N HIS A 301 41.37 -6.94 -19.66
CA HIS A 301 40.29 -5.95 -19.52
C HIS A 301 39.09 -6.30 -20.40
N ILE A 302 37.90 -5.88 -19.97
CA ILE A 302 36.68 -5.87 -20.77
C ILE A 302 36.40 -4.43 -21.20
N LYS A 303 36.00 -4.24 -22.46
CA LYS A 303 35.44 -2.99 -22.98
C LYS A 303 34.08 -3.27 -23.61
N LEU A 304 33.10 -2.40 -23.32
CA LEU A 304 31.88 -2.34 -24.13
C LEU A 304 32.24 -1.83 -25.53
N LYS A 305 31.49 -2.28 -26.56
CA LYS A 305 31.66 -1.75 -27.91
C LYS A 305 31.21 -0.30 -28.00
N GLU A 306 32.00 0.53 -28.69
CA GLU A 306 31.72 1.95 -28.86
C GLU A 306 30.35 2.17 -29.54
N ASN A 307 29.70 3.29 -29.18
CA ASN A 307 28.36 3.67 -29.61
C ASN A 307 27.28 2.58 -29.39
N ASN A 308 27.45 1.73 -28.36
CA ASN A 308 26.60 0.57 -28.04
C ASN A 308 26.40 -0.41 -29.22
N THR A 309 27.30 -0.43 -30.21
CA THR A 309 27.21 -1.32 -31.38
C THR A 309 27.35 -2.81 -31.07
N GLY A 310 27.71 -3.16 -29.82
CA GLY A 310 27.65 -4.53 -29.30
C GLY A 310 26.30 -4.95 -28.73
N VAL A 311 25.32 -4.04 -28.59
CA VAL A 311 24.00 -4.35 -28.05
C VAL A 311 23.02 -4.64 -29.18
N ASN A 312 22.49 -5.87 -29.23
CA ASN A 312 21.30 -6.18 -30.01
C ASN A 312 20.09 -6.23 -29.08
N ALA A 313 19.48 -5.06 -28.85
CA ALA A 313 18.29 -4.94 -28.00
C ALA A 313 17.09 -5.74 -28.55
N GLN A 314 16.99 -5.96 -29.86
CA GLN A 314 15.91 -6.77 -30.44
C GLN A 314 16.04 -8.26 -30.08
N ALA A 315 17.27 -8.77 -30.02
CA ALA A 315 17.58 -10.15 -29.61
C ALA A 315 17.81 -10.32 -28.09
N GLY A 316 17.96 -9.24 -27.32
CA GLY A 316 18.30 -9.30 -25.90
C GLY A 316 19.75 -9.77 -25.66
N THR A 317 20.70 -9.35 -26.50
CA THR A 317 22.11 -9.78 -26.41
C THR A 317 23.10 -8.61 -26.34
N LEU A 318 24.25 -8.87 -25.71
CA LEU A 318 25.36 -7.93 -25.54
C LEU A 318 26.67 -8.62 -25.95
N THR A 319 27.46 -7.97 -26.78
CA THR A 319 28.81 -8.39 -27.20
C THR A 319 29.84 -7.37 -26.72
N VAL A 320 30.92 -7.86 -26.11
CA VAL A 320 32.00 -7.05 -25.56
C VAL A 320 33.35 -7.42 -26.17
N ILE A 321 34.29 -6.48 -26.12
CA ILE A 321 35.68 -6.70 -26.52
C ILE A 321 36.48 -7.06 -25.27
N VAL A 322 37.07 -8.25 -25.26
CA VAL A 322 38.09 -8.63 -24.28
C VAL A 322 39.46 -8.31 -24.86
N SER A 323 40.32 -7.67 -24.07
CA SER A 323 41.70 -7.32 -24.45
C SER A 323 42.69 -7.82 -23.40
N VAL A 324 43.74 -8.53 -23.84
CA VAL A 324 44.82 -9.04 -22.98
C VAL A 324 46.17 -8.50 -23.46
N ARG A 325 47.05 -8.08 -22.55
CA ARG A 325 48.41 -7.62 -22.85
C ARG A 325 49.44 -8.23 -21.90
N LYS A 326 50.70 -8.25 -22.33
CA LYS A 326 51.87 -8.66 -21.54
C LYS A 326 52.81 -7.45 -21.39
N GLY A 327 52.98 -6.98 -20.15
CA GLY A 327 53.68 -5.74 -19.84
C GLY A 327 53.00 -4.48 -20.38
N THR A 328 53.71 -3.36 -20.30
CA THR A 328 53.23 -2.02 -20.71
C THR A 328 53.57 -1.65 -22.15
N SER A 329 54.43 -2.43 -22.82
CA SER A 329 54.99 -2.13 -24.15
C SER A 329 54.41 -2.96 -25.30
N GLU A 330 53.76 -4.09 -25.03
CA GLU A 330 53.13 -4.91 -26.07
C GLU A 330 51.73 -4.38 -26.43
N ALA A 331 51.37 -4.47 -27.70
CA ALA A 331 50.01 -4.18 -28.15
C ALA A 331 49.03 -5.26 -27.62
N PRO A 332 47.84 -4.89 -27.12
CA PRO A 332 46.89 -5.86 -26.60
C PRO A 332 46.32 -6.72 -27.73
N VAL A 333 46.30 -8.04 -27.53
CA VAL A 333 45.49 -8.95 -28.35
C VAL A 333 44.03 -8.86 -27.92
N THR A 334 43.11 -8.90 -28.88
CA THR A 334 41.68 -8.63 -28.64
C THR A 334 40.76 -9.65 -29.26
N LYS A 335 39.65 -9.96 -28.60
CA LYS A 335 38.62 -10.90 -29.07
C LYS A 335 37.23 -10.39 -28.69
N GLU A 336 36.28 -10.50 -29.61
CA GLU A 336 34.86 -10.27 -29.29
C GLU A 336 34.26 -11.51 -28.63
N ILE A 337 33.52 -11.31 -27.54
CA ILE A 337 32.81 -12.38 -26.83
C ILE A 337 31.39 -11.88 -26.51
N GLN A 338 30.39 -12.71 -26.85
CA GLN A 338 29.01 -12.48 -26.44
C GLN A 338 28.86 -12.78 -24.95
N VAL A 339 28.27 -11.85 -24.19
CA VAL A 339 28.01 -12.03 -22.76
C VAL A 339 26.94 -13.11 -22.59
N THR A 340 27.21 -14.07 -21.72
CA THR A 340 26.40 -15.27 -21.53
C THR A 340 25.17 -14.95 -20.68
N GLY A 341 23.99 -15.29 -21.21
CA GLY A 341 22.70 -15.23 -20.52
C GLY A 341 21.69 -14.28 -21.17
N ASN A 342 20.46 -14.32 -20.66
CA ASN A 342 19.30 -13.68 -21.31
C ASN A 342 19.11 -12.27 -20.76
N PHE A 343 19.33 -11.24 -21.58
CA PHE A 343 18.95 -9.86 -21.26
C PHE A 343 17.55 -9.54 -21.80
N LEU A 344 16.96 -8.47 -21.31
CA LEU A 344 15.61 -8.05 -21.70
C LEU A 344 15.57 -7.64 -23.18
N THR A 345 14.67 -8.23 -23.97
CA THR A 345 14.47 -7.84 -25.37
C THR A 345 13.65 -6.55 -25.47
N ALA A 346 13.76 -5.82 -26.57
CA ALA A 346 12.97 -4.61 -26.82
C ALA A 346 11.45 -4.86 -26.82
N ALA A 347 11.02 -6.09 -27.14
CA ALA A 347 9.62 -6.51 -27.01
C ALA A 347 9.24 -6.71 -25.53
N ALA A 348 10.03 -7.48 -24.78
CA ALA A 348 9.79 -7.72 -23.34
C ALA A 348 9.87 -6.43 -22.50
N LYS A 349 10.76 -5.51 -22.87
CA LYS A 349 10.86 -4.16 -22.28
C LYS A 349 9.56 -3.38 -22.48
N LYS A 350 9.05 -3.32 -23.72
CA LYS A 350 7.78 -2.64 -24.02
C LYS A 350 6.60 -3.30 -23.29
N GLU A 351 6.56 -4.64 -23.22
CA GLU A 351 5.53 -5.34 -22.44
C GLU A 351 5.57 -5.01 -20.95
N ALA A 352 6.77 -4.87 -20.37
CA ALA A 352 6.95 -4.44 -18.98
C ALA A 352 6.56 -2.96 -18.78
N GLU A 353 6.89 -2.07 -19.72
CA GLU A 353 6.50 -0.66 -19.70
C GLU A 353 4.97 -0.50 -19.77
N VAL A 354 4.29 -1.19 -20.69
CA VAL A 354 2.83 -1.14 -20.84
C VAL A 354 2.11 -1.79 -19.65
N GLN A 355 2.67 -2.84 -19.04
CA GLN A 355 2.13 -3.42 -17.80
C GLN A 355 2.35 -2.51 -16.60
N ALA A 356 3.51 -1.84 -16.49
CA ALA A 356 3.77 -0.87 -15.44
C ALA A 356 2.81 0.33 -15.51
N GLU A 357 2.47 0.76 -16.73
CA GLU A 357 1.47 1.80 -16.97
C GLU A 357 0.06 1.35 -16.55
N ALA A 358 -0.36 0.14 -16.97
CA ALA A 358 -1.65 -0.44 -16.55
C ALA A 358 -1.76 -0.63 -15.02
N ASN A 359 -0.63 -0.92 -14.35
CA ASN A 359 -0.56 -1.07 -12.90
C ASN A 359 -0.67 0.25 -12.12
N LYS A 360 -0.57 1.43 -12.76
CA LYS A 360 -0.86 2.72 -12.10
C LYS A 360 -2.34 2.92 -11.81
N ILE A 361 -3.21 2.23 -12.53
CA ILE A 361 -4.65 2.42 -12.45
C ILE A 361 -5.20 1.60 -11.29
N THR A 362 -5.44 2.29 -10.18
CA THR A 362 -5.85 1.70 -8.91
C THR A 362 -7.37 1.71 -8.70
N ALA A 363 -8.10 2.53 -9.46
CA ALA A 363 -9.56 2.62 -9.38
C ALA A 363 -10.18 3.11 -10.71
N VAL A 364 -11.50 3.02 -10.80
CA VAL A 364 -12.30 3.72 -11.80
C VAL A 364 -13.47 4.43 -11.13
N GLU A 365 -13.79 5.61 -11.63
CA GLU A 365 -15.04 6.31 -11.34
C GLU A 365 -16.06 5.96 -12.42
N TYR A 366 -17.27 5.56 -12.03
CA TYR A 366 -18.39 5.40 -12.97
C TYR A 366 -19.06 6.76 -13.16
N LEU A 367 -19.21 7.17 -14.42
CA LEU A 367 -19.77 8.47 -14.79
C LEU A 367 -21.28 8.30 -15.01
N ASP A 368 -22.06 8.75 -14.04
CA ASP A 368 -23.51 8.59 -14.08
C ASP A 368 -24.26 9.85 -14.55
N THR A 369 -25.53 9.62 -14.89
CA THR A 369 -26.50 10.63 -15.29
C THR A 369 -27.74 10.49 -14.42
N ALA A 370 -28.72 11.40 -14.53
CA ALA A 370 -29.97 11.29 -13.77
C ALA A 370 -30.74 9.97 -14.04
N GLU A 371 -30.54 9.35 -15.21
CA GLU A 371 -31.18 8.09 -15.60
C GLU A 371 -30.27 6.88 -15.34
N SER A 372 -28.96 7.01 -15.57
CA SER A 372 -27.97 5.95 -15.34
C SER A 372 -27.33 5.97 -13.94
N ALA A 373 -27.90 6.70 -12.98
CA ALA A 373 -27.45 6.78 -11.60
C ALA A 373 -27.25 5.37 -11.01
N LYS A 374 -26.16 5.15 -10.28
CA LYS A 374 -25.81 3.82 -9.76
C LYS A 374 -26.97 3.14 -9.03
N ASP A 375 -27.66 3.88 -8.18
CA ASP A 375 -28.80 3.43 -7.36
C ASP A 375 -30.04 3.00 -8.16
N LYS A 376 -30.03 3.15 -9.50
CA LYS A 376 -31.13 2.82 -10.43
C LYS A 376 -30.78 1.73 -11.43
N VAL A 377 -29.50 1.38 -11.59
CA VAL A 377 -29.03 0.44 -12.64
C VAL A 377 -28.38 -0.79 -12.00
N LEU A 378 -28.79 -1.98 -12.44
CA LEU A 378 -28.15 -3.24 -12.05
C LEU A 378 -26.76 -3.38 -12.70
N PRO A 379 -25.74 -3.89 -11.99
CA PRO A 379 -24.42 -4.23 -12.56
C PRO A 379 -24.47 -5.05 -13.87
N SER A 380 -25.41 -5.98 -14.00
CA SER A 380 -25.65 -6.75 -15.22
C SER A 380 -25.99 -5.86 -16.43
N ALA A 381 -26.79 -4.81 -16.20
CA ALA A 381 -27.30 -3.88 -17.20
C ALA A 381 -26.37 -2.68 -17.49
N VAL A 382 -25.26 -2.51 -16.77
CA VAL A 382 -24.28 -1.45 -17.04
C VAL A 382 -23.59 -1.71 -18.38
N ASN A 383 -23.78 -0.80 -19.35
CA ASN A 383 -22.99 -0.78 -20.57
C ASN A 383 -21.56 -0.29 -20.25
N VAL A 384 -20.59 -1.20 -20.27
CA VAL A 384 -19.19 -0.90 -19.93
C VAL A 384 -18.45 -0.42 -21.17
N THR A 385 -18.18 0.89 -21.20
CA THR A 385 -17.50 1.60 -22.27
C THR A 385 -16.71 2.77 -21.70
N LYS A 386 -15.64 3.19 -22.37
CA LYS A 386 -14.83 4.36 -22.00
C LYS A 386 -15.61 5.65 -21.72
N THR A 387 -16.77 5.85 -22.34
CA THR A 387 -17.61 7.05 -22.11
C THR A 387 -18.26 7.08 -20.73
N ASN A 388 -18.46 5.91 -20.12
CA ASN A 388 -19.23 5.74 -18.89
C ASN A 388 -18.32 5.56 -17.66
N PHE A 389 -17.01 5.62 -17.85
CA PHE A 389 -16.01 5.38 -16.80
C PHE A 389 -14.84 6.35 -16.93
N LYS A 390 -14.13 6.56 -15.83
CA LYS A 390 -12.93 7.40 -15.76
C LYS A 390 -11.87 6.68 -14.94
N ALA A 391 -10.80 6.25 -15.59
CA ALA A 391 -9.67 5.60 -14.91
C ALA A 391 -9.01 6.56 -13.90
N LYS A 392 -8.52 6.01 -12.78
CA LYS A 392 -7.88 6.77 -11.70
C LYS A 392 -6.50 6.21 -11.33
N GLU A 393 -5.55 7.12 -11.17
CA GLU A 393 -4.24 6.85 -10.56
C GLU A 393 -4.20 7.60 -9.21
N ASN A 394 -4.16 6.86 -8.09
CA ASN A 394 -4.05 7.45 -6.74
C ASN A 394 -5.08 8.59 -6.51
N ASP A 395 -6.36 8.25 -6.68
CA ASP A 395 -7.56 9.11 -6.61
C ASP A 395 -7.66 10.26 -7.63
N LYS A 396 -6.63 10.50 -8.44
CA LYS A 396 -6.63 11.50 -9.52
C LYS A 396 -7.10 10.89 -10.82
N ASP A 397 -7.59 11.72 -11.72
CA ASP A 397 -7.88 11.32 -13.10
C ASP A 397 -6.59 10.78 -13.76
N TYR A 398 -6.65 9.56 -14.30
CA TYR A 398 -5.52 8.98 -15.04
C TYR A 398 -5.30 9.77 -16.34
N VAL A 399 -4.10 10.35 -16.47
CA VAL A 399 -3.67 11.08 -17.66
C VAL A 399 -2.87 10.13 -18.55
N VAL A 400 -3.31 9.98 -19.79
CA VAL A 400 -2.66 9.13 -20.78
C VAL A 400 -1.26 9.70 -21.11
N PRO A 401 -0.20 8.87 -21.14
CA PRO A 401 1.14 9.34 -21.49
C PRO A 401 1.23 9.96 -22.88
N GLU A 402 2.20 10.87 -23.06
CA GLU A 402 2.45 11.53 -24.34
C GLU A 402 2.85 10.54 -25.44
N ALA A 403 2.52 10.89 -26.69
CA ALA A 403 2.83 10.06 -27.86
C ALA A 403 4.33 10.03 -28.16
N VAL A 404 4.84 8.86 -28.54
CA VAL A 404 6.26 8.64 -28.86
C VAL A 404 6.42 8.56 -30.37
N GLY A 405 6.65 9.73 -30.99
CA GLY A 405 6.54 9.87 -32.45
C GLY A 405 5.10 9.70 -32.90
N GLU A 406 4.86 8.88 -33.91
CA GLU A 406 3.50 8.59 -34.43
C GLU A 406 2.70 7.62 -33.53
N LYS A 407 3.31 7.11 -32.45
CA LYS A 407 2.75 6.03 -31.61
C LYS A 407 2.05 6.62 -30.39
N VAL A 408 0.74 6.44 -30.34
CA VAL A 408 -0.15 7.01 -29.31
C VAL A 408 -0.54 5.95 -28.30
N TRP A 409 -0.54 6.30 -27.01
CA TRP A 409 -1.11 5.47 -25.94
C TRP A 409 -2.63 5.55 -25.95
N SER A 410 -3.31 4.43 -25.68
CA SER A 410 -4.75 4.39 -25.52
C SER A 410 -5.17 3.54 -24.31
N TRP A 411 -6.41 3.73 -23.88
CA TRP A 411 -7.03 2.91 -22.85
C TRP A 411 -8.49 2.66 -23.17
N ASP A 412 -9.03 1.54 -22.70
CA ASP A 412 -10.48 1.24 -22.66
C ASP A 412 -10.81 0.49 -21.36
N VAL A 413 -12.10 0.25 -21.08
CA VAL A 413 -12.56 -0.47 -19.89
C VAL A 413 -13.32 -1.74 -20.30
N ALA A 414 -12.95 -2.86 -19.69
CA ALA A 414 -13.54 -4.17 -19.95
C ALA A 414 -14.32 -4.67 -18.72
N LYS A 415 -15.50 -5.25 -18.95
CA LYS A 415 -16.30 -5.90 -17.90
C LYS A 415 -15.72 -7.27 -17.58
N VAL A 416 -15.41 -7.52 -16.30
CA VAL A 416 -14.91 -8.81 -15.81
C VAL A 416 -16.06 -9.65 -15.25
N SER A 417 -16.87 -9.07 -14.37
CA SER A 417 -18.03 -9.72 -13.78
C SER A 417 -19.05 -8.71 -13.24
N ASP A 418 -20.29 -9.15 -13.08
CA ASP A 418 -21.33 -8.43 -12.35
C ASP A 418 -21.90 -9.28 -11.22
N ASN A 419 -22.36 -8.59 -10.17
CA ASN A 419 -23.04 -9.18 -9.03
C ASN A 419 -24.22 -8.29 -8.64
N ASP A 420 -25.37 -8.56 -9.26
CA ASP A 420 -26.62 -7.86 -8.99
C ASP A 420 -27.14 -8.07 -7.57
N ALA A 421 -26.76 -9.16 -6.88
CA ALA A 421 -27.20 -9.36 -5.49
C ALA A 421 -26.51 -8.38 -4.53
N GLU A 422 -25.23 -8.10 -4.75
CA GLU A 422 -24.44 -7.17 -3.93
C GLU A 422 -24.43 -5.72 -4.45
N GLY A 423 -24.84 -5.47 -5.69
CA GLY A 423 -24.76 -4.13 -6.31
C GLY A 423 -23.33 -3.75 -6.69
N LYS A 424 -22.57 -4.72 -7.21
CA LYS A 424 -21.14 -4.59 -7.54
C LYS A 424 -20.86 -4.96 -8.99
N LEU A 425 -19.98 -4.20 -9.62
CA LEU A 425 -19.47 -4.43 -10.97
C LEU A 425 -17.94 -4.51 -10.93
N THR A 426 -17.36 -5.60 -11.43
CA THR A 426 -15.91 -5.75 -11.54
C THR A 426 -15.48 -5.41 -12.98
N VAL A 427 -14.52 -4.51 -13.11
CA VAL A 427 -13.94 -4.11 -14.40
C VAL A 427 -12.42 -4.13 -14.36
N LYS A 428 -11.81 -4.17 -15.54
CA LYS A 428 -10.38 -3.86 -15.76
C LYS A 428 -10.24 -2.68 -16.68
N VAL A 429 -9.16 -1.92 -16.54
CA VAL A 429 -8.73 -0.95 -17.54
C VAL A 429 -7.63 -1.56 -18.38
N THR A 430 -7.80 -1.50 -19.69
CA THR A 430 -6.91 -2.11 -20.67
C THR A 430 -6.08 -1.00 -21.32
N ILE A 431 -4.75 -1.04 -21.16
CA ILE A 431 -3.81 -0.08 -21.78
C ILE A 431 -3.23 -0.69 -23.05
N THR A 432 -3.18 0.11 -24.13
CA THR A 432 -2.54 -0.27 -25.40
C THR A 432 -1.53 0.78 -25.85
N PHE A 433 -0.37 0.32 -26.30
CA PHE A 433 0.66 1.14 -26.95
C PHE A 433 1.46 0.32 -27.96
N ASP A 434 1.61 0.85 -29.18
CA ASP A 434 2.43 0.26 -30.26
C ASP A 434 2.19 -1.25 -30.49
N GLY A 435 0.90 -1.64 -30.53
CA GLY A 435 0.44 -3.01 -30.75
C GLY A 435 0.49 -3.93 -29.53
N VAL A 436 1.05 -3.49 -28.40
CA VAL A 436 1.05 -4.23 -27.13
C VAL A 436 -0.10 -3.76 -26.26
N THR A 437 -0.83 -4.72 -25.70
CA THR A 437 -1.99 -4.48 -24.83
C THR A 437 -1.81 -5.23 -23.51
N LYS A 438 -2.10 -4.57 -22.38
CA LYS A 438 -2.04 -5.13 -21.01
C LYS A 438 -3.24 -4.65 -20.18
N GLU A 439 -3.55 -5.38 -19.11
CA GLU A 439 -4.69 -5.10 -18.23
C GLU A 439 -4.22 -4.61 -16.85
N SER A 440 -5.05 -3.79 -16.20
CA SER A 440 -4.95 -3.51 -14.76
C SER A 440 -5.28 -4.75 -13.91
N GLN A 441 -5.16 -4.60 -12.59
CA GLN A 441 -5.82 -5.50 -11.65
C GLN A 441 -7.36 -5.36 -11.76
N ASP A 442 -8.11 -6.30 -11.15
CA ASP A 442 -9.56 -6.22 -11.03
C ASP A 442 -9.97 -5.04 -10.14
N ILE A 443 -10.85 -4.18 -10.63
CA ILE A 443 -11.35 -2.99 -9.94
C ILE A 443 -12.85 -3.19 -9.67
N VAL A 444 -13.22 -3.24 -8.40
CA VAL A 444 -14.62 -3.38 -7.97
C VAL A 444 -15.25 -1.98 -7.83
N VAL A 445 -16.34 -1.77 -8.56
CA VAL A 445 -17.16 -0.56 -8.48
C VAL A 445 -18.45 -0.90 -7.75
N GLU A 446 -18.60 -0.35 -6.54
CA GLU A 446 -19.75 -0.59 -5.66
C GLU A 446 -20.80 0.53 -5.75
N GLY A 447 -21.97 0.28 -5.13
CA GLY A 447 -23.05 1.25 -4.95
C GLY A 447 -24.17 1.19 -5.99
N PHE A 448 -24.19 0.14 -6.83
CA PHE A 448 -25.26 -0.06 -7.81
C PHE A 448 -26.56 -0.58 -7.17
N LEU A 449 -27.67 -0.49 -7.92
CA LEU A 449 -28.94 -1.11 -7.56
C LEU A 449 -28.74 -2.61 -7.36
N THR A 450 -29.34 -3.18 -6.31
CA THR A 450 -29.37 -4.63 -6.11
C THR A 450 -30.64 -5.25 -6.66
N SER A 451 -30.58 -6.52 -7.07
CA SER A 451 -31.71 -7.31 -7.56
C SER A 451 -32.90 -7.28 -6.58
N ASP A 452 -32.65 -7.47 -5.29
CA ASP A 452 -33.68 -7.40 -4.25
C ASP A 452 -34.30 -6.01 -4.10
N GLN A 453 -33.50 -4.94 -4.21
CA GLN A 453 -34.03 -3.57 -4.16
C GLN A 453 -34.84 -3.25 -5.43
N LYS A 454 -34.42 -3.77 -6.59
CA LYS A 454 -35.22 -3.68 -7.83
C LYS A 454 -36.54 -4.42 -7.68
N ALA A 455 -36.54 -5.65 -7.17
CA ALA A 455 -37.74 -6.46 -6.99
C ALA A 455 -38.79 -5.78 -6.09
N VAL A 456 -38.39 -5.17 -4.95
CA VAL A 456 -39.35 -4.43 -4.10
C VAL A 456 -39.79 -3.10 -4.72
N ASN A 457 -38.95 -2.46 -5.54
CA ASN A 457 -39.32 -1.24 -6.28
C ASN A 457 -40.33 -1.54 -7.41
N ASP A 458 -40.10 -2.60 -8.18
CA ASP A 458 -40.98 -3.05 -9.26
C ASP A 458 -42.32 -3.53 -8.69
N ALA A 459 -42.31 -4.37 -7.64
CA ALA A 459 -43.53 -4.82 -6.97
C ALA A 459 -44.31 -3.64 -6.35
N LYS A 460 -43.63 -2.63 -5.80
CA LYS A 460 -44.26 -1.38 -5.36
C LYS A 460 -44.95 -0.64 -6.51
N ALA A 461 -44.34 -0.61 -7.70
CA ALA A 461 -44.92 0.01 -8.88
C ALA A 461 -46.09 -0.80 -9.49
N ALA A 462 -46.12 -2.11 -9.26
CA ALA A 462 -47.19 -3.01 -9.71
C ALA A 462 -48.49 -2.92 -8.87
N ILE A 463 -48.43 -2.37 -7.65
CA ILE A 463 -49.60 -2.21 -6.75
C ILE A 463 -50.55 -1.13 -7.29
N LYS A 464 -51.82 -1.50 -7.46
CA LYS A 464 -52.90 -0.65 -7.97
C LYS A 464 -53.87 -0.19 -6.88
N SER A 465 -54.11 -1.04 -5.89
CA SER A 465 -55.08 -0.82 -4.81
C SER A 465 -54.74 -1.66 -3.58
N ALA A 466 -55.27 -1.28 -2.42
CA ALA A 466 -55.32 -2.12 -1.22
C ALA A 466 -56.78 -2.52 -0.93
N ASP A 467 -56.98 -3.65 -0.25
CA ASP A 467 -58.29 -4.06 0.26
C ASP A 467 -58.19 -4.66 1.67
N TYR A 468 -59.32 -4.85 2.34
CA TYR A 468 -59.44 -5.45 3.69
C TYR A 468 -60.57 -6.49 3.72
N ALA A 469 -60.24 -7.71 4.17
CA ALA A 469 -61.21 -8.80 4.31
C ALA A 469 -62.33 -8.46 5.30
N ASP A 470 -63.57 -8.80 4.94
CA ASP A 470 -64.79 -8.54 5.73
C ASP A 470 -65.09 -7.05 6.02
N LYS A 471 -64.47 -6.11 5.30
CA LYS A 471 -64.62 -4.65 5.55
C LYS A 471 -66.07 -4.18 5.76
N ALA A 472 -67.02 -4.71 4.98
CA ALA A 472 -68.43 -4.31 5.00
C ALA A 472 -69.17 -4.60 6.33
N SER A 473 -68.57 -5.34 7.27
CA SER A 473 -69.13 -5.63 8.60
C SER A 473 -68.31 -5.06 9.77
N VAL A 474 -67.30 -4.21 9.51
CA VAL A 474 -66.38 -3.66 10.51
C VAL A 474 -66.27 -2.15 10.36
N LEU A 475 -66.37 -1.38 11.44
CA LEU A 475 -66.16 0.07 11.39
C LEU A 475 -64.65 0.38 11.22
N PRO A 476 -64.24 1.38 10.42
CA PRO A 476 -62.85 1.80 10.29
C PRO A 476 -62.13 2.05 11.64
N SER A 477 -62.83 2.56 12.65
CA SER A 477 -62.33 2.70 14.03
C SER A 477 -61.82 1.38 14.63
N GLU A 478 -62.53 0.28 14.38
CA GLU A 478 -62.30 -1.05 14.98
C GLU A 478 -61.20 -1.86 14.28
N VAL A 479 -60.84 -1.47 13.06
CA VAL A 479 -59.81 -2.16 12.25
C VAL A 479 -58.46 -2.21 12.98
N THR A 480 -58.07 -3.42 13.39
CA THR A 480 -56.87 -3.68 14.21
C THR A 480 -56.03 -4.84 13.69
N ASP A 481 -56.63 -5.83 13.03
CA ASP A 481 -55.88 -6.95 12.44
C ASP A 481 -55.26 -6.55 11.08
N LEU A 482 -53.96 -6.25 11.12
CA LEU A 482 -53.19 -5.88 9.93
C LEU A 482 -53.02 -7.03 8.92
N LYS A 483 -53.35 -8.29 9.29
CA LYS A 483 -53.28 -9.45 8.39
C LYS A 483 -54.48 -9.58 7.45
N LYS A 484 -55.58 -8.87 7.72
CA LYS A 484 -56.75 -8.82 6.84
C LYS A 484 -56.56 -7.89 5.64
N PHE A 485 -55.50 -7.08 5.60
CA PHE A 485 -55.15 -6.26 4.44
C PHE A 485 -54.49 -7.08 3.33
N SER A 486 -54.84 -6.74 2.09
CA SER A 486 -54.20 -7.24 0.87
C SER A 486 -53.88 -6.07 -0.08
N VAL A 487 -53.05 -6.34 -1.09
CA VAL A 487 -52.88 -5.46 -2.26
C VAL A 487 -53.31 -6.17 -3.52
N THR A 488 -53.89 -5.43 -4.46
CA THR A 488 -54.04 -5.88 -5.84
C THR A 488 -52.85 -5.37 -6.64
N GLN A 489 -52.06 -6.27 -7.20
CA GLN A 489 -50.94 -5.92 -8.07
C GLN A 489 -50.97 -6.73 -9.37
N THR A 490 -50.22 -6.28 -10.39
CA THR A 490 -50.01 -7.07 -11.61
C THR A 490 -48.69 -6.65 -12.26
N PRO A 491 -47.70 -7.54 -12.43
CA PRO A 491 -47.70 -8.95 -12.04
C PRO A 491 -47.78 -9.16 -10.51
N ASP A 492 -48.00 -10.43 -10.13
CA ASP A 492 -47.79 -10.90 -8.75
C ASP A 492 -46.34 -10.64 -8.30
N PRO A 493 -46.09 -10.51 -6.98
CA PRO A 493 -44.75 -10.16 -6.50
C PRO A 493 -43.79 -11.34 -6.65
N ASP A 494 -42.52 -11.04 -6.92
CA ASP A 494 -41.44 -12.02 -6.91
C ASP A 494 -41.47 -12.91 -5.65
N ALA A 495 -41.13 -14.18 -5.84
CA ALA A 495 -40.86 -15.09 -4.72
C ALA A 495 -39.87 -14.46 -3.72
N GLY A 496 -40.22 -14.57 -2.43
CA GLY A 496 -39.45 -14.00 -1.32
C GLY A 496 -39.80 -12.56 -0.92
N ILE A 497 -40.65 -11.84 -1.66
CA ILE A 497 -41.19 -10.55 -1.18
C ILE A 497 -42.22 -10.81 -0.07
N THR A 498 -42.00 -10.20 1.09
CA THR A 498 -42.99 -10.11 2.17
C THR A 498 -43.66 -8.74 2.15
N VAL A 499 -45.00 -8.70 2.24
CA VAL A 499 -45.77 -7.45 2.33
C VAL A 499 -46.36 -7.29 3.74
N THR A 500 -46.24 -6.10 4.30
CA THR A 500 -46.79 -5.73 5.62
C THR A 500 -47.50 -4.38 5.54
N TYR A 501 -48.43 -4.11 6.47
CA TYR A 501 -49.34 -2.96 6.40
C TYR A 501 -49.25 -2.07 7.63
N GLY A 502 -49.27 -0.76 7.41
CA GLY A 502 -49.46 0.24 8.46
C GLY A 502 -50.66 1.13 8.16
N ILE A 503 -51.60 1.24 9.10
CA ILE A 503 -52.73 2.19 8.99
C ILE A 503 -52.19 3.62 9.14
N VAL A 504 -52.61 4.53 8.27
CA VAL A 504 -52.22 5.94 8.34
C VAL A 504 -52.93 6.59 9.53
N ALA A 505 -52.19 7.27 10.39
CA ALA A 505 -52.74 7.95 11.56
C ALA A 505 -53.86 8.93 11.15
N ASN A 506 -54.93 8.96 11.94
CA ASN A 506 -56.12 9.80 11.72
C ASN A 506 -56.86 9.59 10.38
N SER A 507 -56.58 8.50 9.64
CA SER A 507 -57.27 8.21 8.36
C SER A 507 -58.61 7.47 8.49
N LYS A 508 -58.85 6.83 9.64
CA LYS A 508 -60.06 6.03 9.92
C LYS A 508 -61.30 6.95 9.98
N ASN A 509 -62.23 6.79 9.05
CA ASN A 509 -63.44 7.60 8.93
C ASN A 509 -64.68 6.71 8.88
N ASN A 510 -65.37 6.58 10.01
CA ASN A 510 -66.57 5.75 10.15
C ASN A 510 -67.77 6.30 9.38
N ASP A 511 -67.84 7.60 9.12
CA ASP A 511 -69.02 8.20 8.47
C ASP A 511 -68.96 7.98 6.94
N ALA A 512 -67.75 7.99 6.38
CA ALA A 512 -67.50 7.65 4.97
C ALA A 512 -67.28 6.14 4.71
N GLY A 513 -67.05 5.33 5.75
CA GLY A 513 -66.69 3.92 5.58
C GLY A 513 -65.33 3.72 4.91
N THR A 514 -64.33 4.54 5.27
CA THR A 514 -62.99 4.52 4.66
C THR A 514 -61.86 4.57 5.68
N LEU A 515 -60.67 4.11 5.27
CA LEU A 515 -59.39 4.39 5.93
C LEU A 515 -58.25 4.41 4.90
N LYS A 516 -57.03 4.74 5.33
CA LYS A 516 -55.83 4.64 4.49
C LYS A 516 -54.77 3.74 5.11
N VAL A 517 -54.03 3.03 4.26
CA VAL A 517 -52.86 2.23 4.63
C VAL A 517 -51.62 2.60 3.80
N LYS A 518 -50.46 2.17 4.27
CA LYS A 518 -49.22 2.05 3.48
C LYS A 518 -48.77 0.60 3.52
N ALA A 519 -48.46 0.02 2.37
CA ALA A 519 -47.82 -1.29 2.27
C ALA A 519 -46.29 -1.11 2.30
N THR A 520 -45.62 -1.95 3.07
CA THR A 520 -44.16 -2.06 3.13
C THR A 520 -43.77 -3.43 2.60
N LEU A 521 -43.04 -3.42 1.48
CA LEU A 521 -42.52 -4.59 0.80
C LEU A 521 -41.07 -4.82 1.23
N THR A 522 -40.70 -6.06 1.54
CA THR A 522 -39.38 -6.43 2.06
C THR A 522 -38.85 -7.69 1.38
N LYS A 523 -37.58 -7.66 0.91
CA LYS A 523 -36.84 -8.81 0.35
C LYS A 523 -35.35 -8.62 0.63
N GLY A 524 -34.63 -9.63 1.11
CA GLY A 524 -33.18 -9.54 1.39
C GLY A 524 -32.75 -8.41 2.35
N GLY A 525 -33.64 -7.93 3.22
CA GLY A 525 -33.41 -6.74 4.06
C GLY A 525 -33.53 -5.39 3.32
N LYS A 526 -33.71 -5.40 1.99
CA LYS A 526 -34.14 -4.23 1.20
C LYS A 526 -35.64 -3.98 1.42
N THR A 527 -36.06 -2.72 1.32
CA THR A 527 -37.45 -2.33 1.54
C THR A 527 -37.96 -1.30 0.52
N ALA A 528 -39.26 -1.29 0.29
CA ALA A 528 -39.97 -0.23 -0.41
C ALA A 528 -41.34 0.02 0.24
N VAL A 529 -41.69 1.29 0.45
CA VAL A 529 -42.98 1.70 1.05
C VAL A 529 -43.83 2.41 0.01
N THR A 530 -45.14 2.09 -0.07
CA THR A 530 -46.09 2.73 -1.00
C THR A 530 -46.41 4.18 -0.61
N GLY A 531 -47.12 4.88 -1.50
CA GLY A 531 -47.94 6.02 -1.08
C GLY A 531 -49.10 5.59 -0.17
N GLU A 532 -49.97 6.54 0.18
CA GLU A 532 -51.22 6.24 0.87
C GLU A 532 -52.19 5.55 -0.09
N LEU A 533 -52.63 4.35 0.28
CA LEU A 533 -53.67 3.59 -0.41
C LEU A 533 -54.95 3.73 0.39
N GLU A 534 -56.00 4.27 -0.22
CA GLU A 534 -57.32 4.34 0.41
C GLU A 534 -58.04 3.00 0.25
N VAL A 535 -58.73 2.58 1.32
CA VAL A 535 -59.57 1.39 1.34
C VAL A 535 -60.97 1.83 1.76
N SER A 536 -61.96 1.53 0.92
CA SER A 536 -63.33 2.01 1.03
C SER A 536 -64.36 0.87 0.98
N GLY A 537 -65.59 1.16 1.43
CA GLY A 537 -66.63 0.14 1.57
C GLY A 537 -66.54 -0.64 2.89
N PHE A 538 -66.04 0.01 3.94
CA PHE A 538 -66.25 -0.46 5.31
C PHE A 538 -67.70 -0.22 5.77
N LEU A 539 -68.09 -0.83 6.89
CA LEU A 539 -69.32 -0.47 7.59
C LEU A 539 -69.28 1.02 7.97
N THR A 540 -70.41 1.73 7.84
CA THR A 540 -70.53 3.13 8.28
C THR A 540 -71.22 3.25 9.63
N THR A 541 -71.01 4.36 10.34
CA THR A 541 -71.74 4.69 11.60
C THR A 541 -73.26 4.55 11.42
N ASP A 542 -73.80 5.03 10.29
CA ASP A 542 -75.23 4.95 9.98
C ASP A 542 -75.69 3.52 9.68
N GLN A 543 -74.92 2.74 8.92
CA GLN A 543 -75.29 1.36 8.62
C GLN A 543 -75.22 0.48 9.87
N ASP A 544 -74.24 0.69 10.75
CA ASP A 544 -74.14 0.05 12.07
C ASP A 544 -75.33 0.42 12.97
N ASN A 545 -75.66 1.71 13.08
CA ASN A 545 -76.83 2.18 13.83
C ASN A 545 -78.14 1.60 13.28
N LYS A 546 -78.28 1.48 11.96
CA LYS A 546 -79.42 0.79 11.32
C LYS A 546 -79.43 -0.70 11.66
N ASN A 547 -78.32 -1.41 11.50
CA ASN A 547 -78.21 -2.84 11.84
C ASN A 547 -78.61 -3.11 13.30
N LYS A 548 -78.22 -2.22 14.22
CA LYS A 548 -78.63 -2.24 15.64
C LYS A 548 -80.13 -2.02 15.83
N ALA A 549 -80.72 -1.06 15.12
CA ALA A 549 -82.18 -0.84 15.12
C ALA A 549 -82.95 -2.07 14.57
N ASP A 550 -82.49 -2.66 13.47
CA ASP A 550 -83.08 -3.86 12.86
C ASP A 550 -82.98 -5.09 13.78
N ALA A 551 -81.81 -5.32 14.38
CA ALA A 551 -81.61 -6.39 15.36
C ALA A 551 -82.54 -6.24 16.56
N LYS A 552 -82.67 -5.03 17.13
CA LYS A 552 -83.57 -4.78 18.26
C LYS A 552 -85.04 -4.88 17.86
N ALA A 553 -85.42 -4.45 16.66
CA ALA A 553 -86.79 -4.62 16.16
C ALA A 553 -87.17 -6.10 16.05
N ASN A 554 -86.28 -6.95 15.54
CA ASN A 554 -86.48 -8.40 15.47
C ASN A 554 -86.60 -9.06 16.86
N GLU A 555 -85.85 -8.59 17.87
CA GLU A 555 -85.95 -9.07 19.26
C GLU A 555 -87.34 -8.78 19.87
N LEU A 556 -87.88 -7.59 19.61
CA LEU A 556 -89.15 -7.11 20.19
C LEU A 556 -90.41 -7.81 19.61
N VAL A 557 -90.33 -8.48 18.45
CA VAL A 557 -91.45 -9.21 17.83
C VAL A 557 -92.07 -10.25 18.78
N ASN A 558 -91.27 -10.83 19.69
CA ASN A 558 -91.72 -11.86 20.63
C ASN A 558 -92.12 -11.30 22.01
N GLN A 559 -92.15 -9.98 22.19
CA GLN A 559 -92.53 -9.33 23.45
C GLN A 559 -93.95 -8.76 23.37
N THR A 560 -94.68 -8.77 24.49
CA THR A 560 -96.01 -8.11 24.55
C THR A 560 -95.82 -6.61 24.80
N PRO A 561 -96.27 -5.71 23.91
CA PRO A 561 -96.21 -4.27 24.15
C PRO A 561 -97.27 -3.86 25.17
N LYS A 562 -96.95 -2.87 26.01
CA LYS A 562 -97.92 -2.20 26.88
C LYS A 562 -98.52 -1.00 26.16
N GLY A 563 -99.84 -1.00 26.00
CA GLY A 563 -100.59 0.21 25.61
C GLY A 563 -100.72 1.23 26.75
N PRO A 564 -101.38 2.36 26.52
CA PRO A 564 -101.64 3.36 27.55
C PRO A 564 -102.49 2.77 28.67
N GLU A 565 -101.97 2.88 29.89
CA GLU A 565 -102.58 2.32 31.11
C GLU A 565 -103.99 2.90 31.34
N SER A 566 -104.91 2.07 31.85
CA SER A 566 -106.35 2.35 32.10
C SER A 566 -107.33 2.43 30.90
N ARG A 567 -106.90 2.39 29.63
CA ARG A 567 -107.86 2.37 28.49
C ARG A 567 -108.39 0.95 28.18
N THR A 568 -109.70 0.74 28.29
CA THR A 568 -110.42 -0.43 27.76
C THR A 568 -111.29 -0.05 26.55
N TRP A 569 -111.71 -1.05 25.77
CA TRP A 569 -112.37 -0.89 24.47
C TRP A 569 -113.65 -1.72 24.37
N GLU A 570 -114.64 -1.27 23.58
CA GLU A 570 -115.88 -2.03 23.36
C GLU A 570 -115.65 -3.30 22.50
N SER A 571 -114.67 -3.26 21.60
CA SER A 571 -114.25 -4.39 20.77
C SER A 571 -112.83 -4.19 20.22
N VAL A 572 -112.23 -5.26 19.68
CA VAL A 572 -110.96 -5.15 18.94
C VAL A 572 -111.11 -4.27 17.70
N ASP A 573 -112.27 -4.32 17.02
CA ASP A 573 -112.54 -3.55 15.81
C ASP A 573 -112.61 -2.03 16.12
N ALA A 574 -113.20 -1.66 17.26
CA ALA A 574 -113.19 -0.28 17.76
C ALA A 574 -111.78 0.20 18.12
N PHE A 575 -110.97 -0.64 18.78
CA PHE A 575 -109.55 -0.36 19.02
C PHE A 575 -108.78 -0.18 17.72
N VAL A 576 -108.91 -1.09 16.74
CA VAL A 576 -108.23 -1.02 15.44
C VAL A 576 -108.61 0.26 14.69
N THR A 577 -109.89 0.64 14.71
CA THR A 577 -110.37 1.89 14.09
C THR A 577 -109.71 3.12 14.72
N ALA A 578 -109.68 3.21 16.06
CA ALA A 578 -109.05 4.33 16.77
C ALA A 578 -107.52 4.34 16.61
N PHE A 579 -106.87 3.18 16.65
CA PHE A 579 -105.42 3.02 16.49
C PHE A 579 -104.95 3.33 15.06
N ASN A 580 -105.80 3.13 14.05
CA ASN A 580 -105.54 3.49 12.66
C ASN A 580 -106.01 4.90 12.29
N ASN A 581 -106.58 5.67 13.22
CA ASN A 581 -106.96 7.05 12.95
C ASN A 581 -105.71 7.91 12.64
N SER A 582 -105.74 8.66 11.54
CA SER A 582 -104.63 9.49 11.08
C SER A 582 -104.55 10.85 11.79
N ASP A 583 -105.57 11.23 12.56
CA ASP A 583 -105.56 12.45 13.38
C ASP A 583 -104.70 12.34 14.66
N ALA A 584 -104.66 13.45 15.41
CA ALA A 584 -103.91 13.56 16.65
C ALA A 584 -104.33 12.53 17.73
N SER A 585 -105.60 12.14 17.79
CA SER A 585 -106.11 11.17 18.79
C SER A 585 -105.57 9.75 18.54
N GLY A 586 -105.48 9.35 17.25
CA GLY A 586 -104.82 8.12 16.85
C GLY A 586 -103.30 8.19 17.06
N GLN A 587 -102.67 9.34 16.79
CA GLN A 587 -101.24 9.53 17.05
C GLN A 587 -100.90 9.49 18.55
N GLU A 588 -101.71 10.11 19.42
CA GLU A 588 -101.59 10.01 20.88
C GLU A 588 -101.75 8.57 21.35
N LEU A 589 -102.74 7.84 20.84
CA LEU A 589 -102.94 6.43 21.16
C LEU A 589 -101.71 5.59 20.78
N ARG A 590 -101.17 5.75 19.56
CA ARG A 590 -99.95 5.05 19.11
C ARG A 590 -98.70 5.44 19.91
N ASN A 591 -98.56 6.71 20.29
CA ASN A 591 -97.47 7.20 21.16
C ASN A 591 -97.56 6.65 22.60
N GLY A 592 -98.75 6.20 23.04
CA GLY A 592 -98.96 5.57 24.34
C GLY A 592 -98.44 4.12 24.46
N PHE A 593 -98.00 3.50 23.36
CA PHE A 593 -97.47 2.13 23.37
C PHE A 593 -95.96 2.08 23.60
N LYS A 594 -95.52 1.16 24.46
CA LYS A 594 -94.12 0.94 24.88
C LYS A 594 -93.79 -0.54 25.03
N PHE A 595 -92.52 -0.89 24.89
CA PHE A 595 -91.97 -2.17 25.37
C PHE A 595 -91.24 -1.95 26.70
N ASP A 596 -91.31 -2.91 27.62
CA ASP A 596 -90.52 -2.87 28.86
C ASP A 596 -89.04 -3.16 28.57
N GLY A 597 -88.12 -2.65 29.42
CA GLY A 597 -86.70 -3.02 29.35
C GLY A 597 -85.97 -2.57 28.08
N LEU A 598 -86.55 -1.67 27.28
CA LEU A 598 -85.89 -1.08 26.11
C LEU A 598 -84.72 -0.21 26.59
N ALA A 599 -83.51 -0.52 26.12
CA ALA A 599 -82.29 0.17 26.54
C ALA A 599 -82.20 1.61 26.02
N ASP A 600 -81.46 2.45 26.73
CA ASP A 600 -81.26 3.86 26.39
C ASP A 600 -80.77 4.04 24.94
N GLY A 601 -81.28 5.10 24.28
CA GLY A 601 -81.00 5.40 22.88
C GLY A 601 -81.91 4.68 21.86
N TYR A 602 -82.59 3.60 22.25
CA TYR A 602 -83.61 2.94 21.41
C TYR A 602 -85.00 3.52 21.68
N ARG A 603 -85.80 3.71 20.62
CA ARG A 603 -87.22 4.09 20.72
C ARG A 603 -88.08 3.25 19.77
N ALA A 604 -89.01 2.47 20.31
CA ALA A 604 -90.07 1.87 19.51
C ALA A 604 -91.09 2.94 19.05
N VAL A 605 -91.57 2.83 17.82
CA VAL A 605 -92.50 3.76 17.19
C VAL A 605 -93.60 2.97 16.49
N PHE A 606 -94.78 2.93 17.10
CA PHE A 606 -95.95 2.24 16.56
C PHE A 606 -96.54 3.02 15.38
N LYS A 607 -96.90 2.29 14.32
CA LYS A 607 -97.47 2.81 13.07
C LYS A 607 -98.97 2.56 13.04
N ASP A 608 -99.65 3.22 12.12
CA ASP A 608 -101.00 2.86 11.67
C ASP A 608 -100.97 1.54 10.85
N GLY A 609 -102.15 1.05 10.47
CA GLY A 609 -102.29 -0.23 9.78
C GLY A 609 -102.25 -1.45 10.71
N ALA A 610 -102.65 -1.30 11.98
CA ALA A 610 -103.00 -2.44 12.81
C ALA A 610 -104.19 -3.22 12.23
N VAL A 611 -104.21 -4.53 12.46
CA VAL A 611 -105.27 -5.42 11.98
C VAL A 611 -105.76 -6.31 13.12
N LYS A 612 -107.05 -6.66 13.11
CA LYS A 612 -107.61 -7.65 14.03
C LYS A 612 -107.08 -9.04 13.67
N LYS A 613 -106.65 -9.82 14.66
CA LYS A 613 -106.08 -11.16 14.42
C LYS A 613 -107.20 -12.18 14.20
N GLU A 614 -107.31 -12.71 12.98
CA GLU A 614 -108.37 -13.65 12.61
C GLU A 614 -108.46 -14.87 13.55
N SER A 615 -107.29 -15.43 13.90
CA SER A 615 -107.15 -16.60 14.76
C SER A 615 -107.24 -16.32 16.27
N ASP A 616 -107.36 -15.06 16.69
CA ASP A 616 -107.59 -14.69 18.10
C ASP A 616 -108.37 -13.38 18.19
N GLN A 617 -109.68 -13.52 18.41
CA GLN A 617 -110.63 -12.40 18.46
C GLN A 617 -110.40 -11.42 19.64
N THR A 618 -109.43 -11.68 20.53
CA THR A 618 -109.00 -10.76 21.59
C THR A 618 -107.78 -9.91 21.21
N LYS A 619 -107.15 -10.18 20.05
CA LYS A 619 -105.86 -9.57 19.67
C LYS A 619 -105.95 -8.71 18.41
N ALA A 620 -105.13 -7.66 18.43
CA ALA A 620 -104.75 -6.91 17.24
C ALA A 620 -103.25 -7.10 16.98
N THR A 621 -102.87 -7.32 15.72
CA THR A 621 -101.48 -7.27 15.29
C THR A 621 -101.13 -5.82 14.95
N LEU A 622 -100.18 -5.25 15.68
CA LEU A 622 -99.72 -3.87 15.55
C LEU A 622 -98.44 -3.81 14.70
N LYS A 623 -98.24 -2.71 13.97
CA LYS A 623 -96.99 -2.40 13.25
C LYS A 623 -96.10 -1.48 14.09
N PHE A 624 -94.79 -1.69 14.04
CA PHE A 624 -93.81 -0.79 14.68
C PHE A 624 -92.48 -0.75 13.92
N THR A 625 -91.74 0.35 14.11
CA THR A 625 -90.30 0.44 13.82
C THR A 625 -89.54 0.73 15.10
N VAL A 626 -88.25 0.42 15.14
CA VAL A 626 -87.33 0.88 16.19
C VAL A 626 -86.42 1.96 15.60
N ASN A 627 -86.25 3.04 16.33
CA ASN A 627 -85.29 4.10 16.02
C ASN A 627 -84.10 3.98 16.97
N PHE A 628 -82.88 4.12 16.45
CA PHE A 628 -81.63 4.16 17.23
C PHE A 628 -80.67 5.17 16.59
N SER A 629 -80.18 6.14 17.37
CA SER A 629 -79.19 7.15 16.92
C SER A 629 -79.56 7.85 15.59
N GLY A 630 -80.84 8.15 15.39
CA GLY A 630 -81.38 8.78 14.17
C GLY A 630 -81.78 7.79 13.06
N GLN A 631 -81.23 6.59 13.05
CA GLN A 631 -81.56 5.53 12.08
C GLN A 631 -82.84 4.78 12.46
N THR A 632 -83.52 4.20 11.48
CA THR A 632 -84.80 3.51 11.64
C THR A 632 -84.75 2.08 11.08
N SER A 633 -85.33 1.14 11.81
CA SER A 633 -85.44 -0.25 11.40
C SER A 633 -86.40 -0.45 10.23
N GLU A 634 -86.33 -1.63 9.62
CA GLU A 634 -87.47 -2.23 8.92
C GLU A 634 -88.72 -2.23 9.81
N GLU A 635 -89.91 -2.16 9.19
CA GLU A 635 -91.17 -2.38 9.91
C GLU A 635 -91.28 -3.84 10.36
N LYS A 636 -91.75 -4.04 11.59
CA LYS A 636 -92.06 -5.34 12.18
C LYS A 636 -93.47 -5.32 12.74
N THR A 637 -94.03 -6.50 12.95
CA THR A 637 -95.34 -6.68 13.58
C THR A 637 -95.23 -7.35 14.94
N VAL A 638 -96.20 -7.08 15.81
CA VAL A 638 -96.30 -7.68 17.15
C VAL A 638 -97.77 -7.82 17.53
N ASP A 639 -98.12 -8.89 18.24
CA ASP A 639 -99.50 -9.08 18.73
C ASP A 639 -99.74 -8.38 20.07
N PHE A 640 -100.88 -7.71 20.17
CA PHE A 640 -101.35 -7.05 21.38
C PHE A 640 -102.74 -7.57 21.75
N THR A 641 -102.89 -8.09 22.98
CA THR A 641 -104.21 -8.41 23.56
C THR A 641 -104.90 -7.11 23.94
N VAL A 642 -106.02 -6.80 23.28
CA VAL A 642 -106.78 -5.58 23.53
C VAL A 642 -107.54 -5.71 24.85
N PRO A 643 -107.41 -4.78 25.81
CA PRO A 643 -108.25 -4.76 27.00
C PRO A 643 -109.70 -4.42 26.62
N ILE A 644 -110.58 -5.42 26.59
CA ILE A 644 -112.01 -5.22 26.28
C ILE A 644 -112.78 -4.91 27.57
N THR A 645 -113.67 -3.92 27.53
CA THR A 645 -114.59 -3.61 28.63
C THR A 645 -115.56 -4.78 28.81
N PRO A 646 -115.65 -5.42 30.00
CA PRO A 646 -116.54 -6.55 30.20
C PRO A 646 -118.00 -6.10 30.08
N THR A 647 -118.70 -6.63 29.07
CA THR A 647 -120.14 -6.43 28.91
C THR A 647 -120.85 -7.04 30.11
N SER A 648 -121.63 -6.22 30.82
CA SER A 648 -122.42 -6.68 31.96
C SER A 648 -123.53 -7.61 31.46
N SER A 649 -123.38 -8.91 31.70
CA SER A 649 -124.40 -9.90 31.36
C SER A 649 -125.62 -9.75 32.27
N SER A 650 -126.72 -9.25 31.69
CA SER A 650 -128.06 -9.21 32.28
C SER A 650 -128.82 -10.52 32.07
#